data_AF-A0A2V4HFC1-F1
#
_entry.id   AF-A0A2V4HFC1-F1
#
_cell.length_a   1.000
_cell.length_b   1.000
_cell.length_c   1.000
_cell.angle_alpha   90.00
_cell.angle_beta   90.00
_cell.angle_gamma   90.00
#
_symmetry.space_group_name_H-M   'P 1'
#
loop_
_entity.id
_entity.type
_entity.pdbx_description
1 polymer ?
#
loop_
_entity_poly.entity_id
_entity_poly.type
_entity_poly.pdbx_seq_one_letter_code
_entity_poly.pdbx_strand_id
1 'polypeptide(L)'
;MLDRIIAHTPLGQEQLLFRSLDGIEALSTPFDFSIELLSTDARLDRKALLGQPLTLEIPTQGFLSAPRYLNGKITAIAVSSEEIGGTRYAVYSLHVQPDLWPMTKDRNFRIFQEQTVPQIVKTLLAEHNVQLEDQLTGDYRLWGYCVQYNESSFNFISRLMELEGIYYYFKHEMGKHTLVLGDAPHHHQPYPGYEMIPYHLTPSGGSTSKEGISQWTLSDRVTPGIYSLDDYDFRKPNAWLFQARQNPVSPTPGQIDVYDWPGRYTEHQQGEFYARVRQEAWQAEHQQIRGTATALGIAPGSTFTLYNAPHADDNREYLTLQANYHLKENRYASGDDQSSEHRIDFIVLPADVPWHPPQQATWPKTHGPQTARVVGPAGESIWTDKYGRIKVKFHWDRFGPKDDGSSCWVRVSSAWAGQGYGGVQIPRVNDEVVVDFINGDPDRPIVTGRVYNEASMPPWALPAAATQMGFMSRSKNGTPDNANALRFEDKMGKEQVWIQAERNLDVNVKNDASRTIANNHTHYVGADELYRVETNRVQGTKSEEHLLTGKGKSDSVVEDYIIASGTRLRLECGESAIELTADGQINIVGKNFNFHVESDGFINTGGKLNLNDGTGAAIVAPGSGHKEDINKAVIELFPPKEKGNSALSPRGPNVTKSNSSTATPEKTPLLNSNREKPDKATFVKEVHEAAKIEEQKTGVPAAVTTAQAILETGYGKSVPTDVNSGKYSHNLFGIKAHGNPNYVEVWTHENLNGKRVKILDKFASYDSFEDSIAGRTEFLTKNKRYHDLFKSTDPKEWAQGLQDKGYATDPDYAKKLISIMNSQGLL
;
A
#
# COMPACT_ATOMS: atom_id res chain seq x y z
N MET A 1 66.91 -3.44 -37.94
CA MET A 1 65.99 -4.59 -37.75
C MET A 1 65.18 -4.39 -36.46
N LEU A 2 64.77 -3.15 -36.13
CA LEU A 2 64.32 -2.76 -34.77
C LEU A 2 62.96 -2.03 -34.70
N ASP A 3 62.22 -1.89 -35.81
CA ASP A 3 60.99 -1.08 -35.86
C ASP A 3 59.71 -1.92 -36.04
N ARG A 4 59.64 -3.16 -35.55
CA ARG A 4 58.46 -4.01 -35.73
C ARG A 4 57.65 -4.20 -34.46
N ILE A 5 56.33 -4.18 -34.58
CA ILE A 5 55.40 -4.54 -33.50
C ILE A 5 55.58 -6.03 -33.16
N ILE A 6 55.72 -6.32 -31.87
CA ILE A 6 55.91 -7.67 -31.35
C ILE A 6 54.65 -8.12 -30.61
N ALA A 7 54.12 -9.29 -30.96
CA ALA A 7 53.01 -9.91 -30.24
C ALA A 7 53.53 -10.95 -29.24
N HIS A 8 53.41 -10.64 -27.95
CA HIS A 8 53.75 -11.56 -26.86
C HIS A 8 52.53 -12.42 -26.52
N THR A 9 52.68 -13.74 -26.70
CA THR A 9 51.64 -14.74 -26.41
C THR A 9 52.24 -15.91 -25.61
N PRO A 10 51.41 -16.77 -24.97
CA PRO A 10 51.92 -17.95 -24.25
C PRO A 10 52.66 -18.98 -25.11
N LEU A 11 52.51 -18.92 -26.44
CA LEU A 11 53.15 -19.84 -27.39
C LEU A 11 54.59 -19.40 -27.77
N GLY A 12 55.03 -18.24 -27.31
CA GLY A 12 56.37 -17.69 -27.61
C GLY A 12 56.39 -16.77 -28.83
N GLN A 13 57.37 -15.87 -28.86
CA GLN A 13 57.47 -14.74 -29.80
C GLN A 13 57.68 -15.15 -31.27
N GLU A 14 58.33 -16.29 -31.53
CA GLU A 14 58.67 -16.71 -32.91
C GLU A 14 57.52 -17.43 -33.63
N GLN A 15 56.45 -17.82 -32.90
CA GLN A 15 55.37 -18.62 -33.47
C GLN A 15 54.27 -17.78 -34.13
N LEU A 16 54.08 -16.54 -33.68
CA LEU A 16 53.00 -15.65 -34.12
C LEU A 16 53.56 -14.25 -34.40
N LEU A 17 53.49 -13.85 -35.66
CA LEU A 17 54.02 -12.60 -36.18
C LEU A 17 52.89 -11.56 -36.31
N PHE A 18 53.07 -10.35 -35.82
CA PHE A 18 52.04 -9.31 -35.91
C PHE A 18 51.79 -8.88 -37.36
N ARG A 19 50.53 -8.78 -37.77
CA ARG A 19 50.13 -8.26 -39.08
C ARG A 19 49.37 -6.95 -38.97
N SER A 20 48.32 -6.92 -38.16
CA SER A 20 47.51 -5.71 -37.98
C SER A 20 46.75 -5.68 -36.66
N LEU A 21 46.40 -4.46 -36.24
CA LEU A 21 45.50 -4.12 -35.16
C LEU A 21 44.49 -3.10 -35.68
N ASP A 22 43.21 -3.43 -35.54
CA ASP A 22 42.10 -2.50 -35.63
C ASP A 22 41.36 -2.54 -34.28
N GLY A 23 41.26 -1.41 -33.59
CA GLY A 23 40.61 -1.42 -32.28
C GLY A 23 40.48 -0.08 -31.61
N ILE A 24 39.77 -0.06 -30.49
CA ILE A 24 39.37 1.17 -29.80
C ILE A 24 39.69 1.10 -28.30
N GLU A 25 40.20 2.20 -27.77
CA GLU A 25 40.19 2.54 -26.35
C GLU A 25 39.44 3.86 -26.15
N ALA A 26 38.69 4.00 -25.07
CA ALA A 26 38.09 5.27 -24.67
C ALA A 26 37.86 5.34 -23.15
N LEU A 27 37.79 6.55 -22.61
CA LEU A 27 37.36 6.75 -21.22
C LEU A 27 35.97 6.14 -21.00
N SER A 28 35.80 5.51 -19.84
CA SER A 28 34.57 4.82 -19.42
C SER A 28 34.08 3.74 -20.38
N THR A 29 34.95 3.20 -21.24
CA THR A 29 34.60 2.17 -22.22
C THR A 29 35.62 1.03 -22.16
N PRO A 30 35.19 -0.26 -22.13
CA PRO A 30 36.12 -1.38 -22.25
C PRO A 30 36.78 -1.36 -23.63
N PHE A 31 38.10 -1.55 -23.69
CA PHE A 31 38.78 -1.61 -24.98
C PHE A 31 38.39 -2.86 -25.78
N ASP A 32 38.46 -2.76 -27.10
CA ASP A 32 38.19 -3.88 -28.00
C ASP A 32 39.19 -3.85 -29.16
N PHE A 33 40.03 -4.87 -29.23
CA PHE A 33 41.10 -4.99 -30.21
C PHE A 33 40.87 -6.20 -31.11
N SER A 34 40.83 -5.96 -32.41
CA SER A 34 40.87 -7.01 -33.45
C SER A 34 42.30 -7.09 -33.98
N ILE A 35 42.99 -8.19 -33.68
CA ILE A 35 44.41 -8.37 -33.98
C ILE A 35 44.57 -9.54 -34.95
N GLU A 36 45.31 -9.33 -36.05
CA GLU A 36 45.74 -10.42 -36.93
C GLU A 36 47.21 -10.79 -36.65
N LEU A 37 47.43 -12.07 -36.38
CA LEU A 37 48.76 -12.66 -36.26
C LEU A 37 48.99 -13.73 -37.34
N LEU A 38 50.21 -13.87 -37.83
CA LEU A 38 50.60 -14.82 -38.86
C LEU A 38 51.47 -15.93 -38.27
N SER A 39 51.21 -17.18 -38.67
CA SER A 39 52.12 -18.30 -38.42
C SER A 39 52.33 -19.12 -39.68
N THR A 40 53.52 -19.71 -39.83
CA THR A 40 53.77 -20.76 -40.82
C THR A 40 53.28 -22.13 -40.34
N ASP A 41 52.97 -22.29 -39.05
CA ASP A 41 52.33 -23.49 -38.50
C ASP A 41 50.82 -23.29 -38.33
N ALA A 42 50.04 -24.01 -39.13
CA ALA A 42 48.58 -23.99 -39.06
C ALA A 42 48.01 -24.91 -37.95
N ARG A 43 48.86 -25.63 -37.21
CA ARG A 43 48.45 -26.63 -36.20
C ARG A 43 48.48 -26.11 -34.76
N LEU A 44 48.71 -24.82 -34.54
CA LEU A 44 48.71 -24.25 -33.18
C LEU A 44 47.38 -24.53 -32.49
N ASP A 45 47.45 -24.89 -31.20
CA ASP A 45 46.24 -25.14 -30.41
C ASP A 45 45.54 -23.82 -30.08
N ARG A 46 44.61 -23.45 -30.95
CA ARG A 46 43.76 -22.26 -30.80
C ARG A 46 43.01 -22.23 -29.48
N LYS A 47 42.61 -23.39 -28.94
CA LYS A 47 41.84 -23.45 -27.69
C LYS A 47 42.71 -23.10 -26.50
N ALA A 48 44.00 -23.42 -26.55
CA ALA A 48 44.95 -23.05 -25.51
C ALA A 48 45.19 -21.54 -25.42
N LEU A 49 44.93 -20.78 -26.49
CA LEU A 49 45.05 -19.32 -26.52
C LEU A 49 43.83 -18.58 -25.93
N LEU A 50 42.65 -19.20 -25.93
CA LEU A 50 41.45 -18.55 -25.38
C LEU A 50 41.59 -18.29 -23.87
N GLY A 51 41.25 -17.08 -23.45
CA GLY A 51 41.37 -16.58 -22.08
C GLY A 51 42.79 -16.23 -21.65
N GLN A 52 43.80 -16.44 -22.49
CA GLN A 52 45.19 -16.10 -22.20
C GLN A 52 45.50 -14.63 -22.52
N PRO A 53 46.49 -14.03 -21.84
CA PRO A 53 46.92 -12.67 -22.12
C PRO A 53 47.67 -12.58 -23.47
N LEU A 54 47.47 -11.45 -24.15
CA LEU A 54 48.26 -11.01 -25.31
C LEU A 54 48.75 -9.60 -25.03
N THR A 55 50.03 -9.34 -25.30
CA THR A 55 50.59 -7.98 -25.26
C THR A 55 51.21 -7.63 -26.61
N LEU A 56 50.77 -6.54 -27.22
CA LEU A 56 51.48 -5.90 -28.31
C LEU A 56 52.52 -4.94 -27.72
N GLU A 57 53.77 -5.11 -28.10
CA GLU A 57 54.86 -4.18 -27.85
C GLU A 57 55.10 -3.37 -29.13
N ILE A 58 54.86 -2.07 -29.05
CA ILE A 58 54.87 -1.13 -30.17
C ILE A 58 56.10 -0.21 -29.99
N PRO A 59 57.11 -0.31 -30.87
CA PRO A 59 58.30 0.54 -30.81
C PRO A 59 57.95 2.03 -30.98
N THR A 60 58.54 2.89 -30.17
CA THR A 60 58.40 4.36 -30.27
C THR A 60 59.65 4.97 -30.93
N GLN A 61 59.54 6.11 -31.62
CA GLN A 61 60.64 6.62 -32.48
C GLN A 61 61.82 7.26 -31.70
N GLY A 62 61.77 7.32 -30.37
CA GLY A 62 62.81 7.90 -29.52
C GLY A 62 63.83 6.87 -29.01
N PHE A 63 65.13 7.13 -29.18
CA PHE A 63 66.21 6.22 -28.73
C PHE A 63 66.22 5.94 -27.21
N LEU A 64 65.61 6.82 -26.41
CA LEU A 64 65.46 6.68 -24.95
C LEU A 64 64.00 6.39 -24.54
N SER A 65 63.08 6.27 -25.50
CA SER A 65 61.66 6.10 -25.23
C SER A 65 61.35 4.61 -25.04
N ALA A 66 60.63 4.30 -23.97
CA ALA A 66 60.13 2.94 -23.77
C ALA A 66 59.12 2.58 -24.89
N PRO A 67 59.01 1.30 -25.27
CA PRO A 67 57.95 0.88 -26.17
C PRO A 67 56.59 1.06 -25.51
N ARG A 68 55.57 1.29 -26.33
CA ARG A 68 54.17 1.31 -25.88
C ARG A 68 53.64 -0.12 -25.83
N TYR A 69 52.88 -0.43 -24.79
CA TYR A 69 52.21 -1.72 -24.67
C TYR A 69 50.70 -1.57 -24.89
N LEU A 70 50.09 -2.57 -25.53
CA LEU A 70 48.64 -2.81 -25.50
C LEU A 70 48.41 -4.25 -25.06
N ASN A 71 47.80 -4.43 -23.90
CA ASN A 71 47.59 -5.73 -23.25
C ASN A 71 46.10 -6.02 -23.05
N GLY A 72 45.69 -7.27 -23.26
CA GLY A 72 44.36 -7.75 -22.90
C GLY A 72 44.26 -9.28 -22.94
N LYS A 73 43.05 -9.81 -22.79
CA LYS A 73 42.78 -11.26 -22.87
C LYS A 73 42.14 -11.63 -24.20
N ILE A 74 42.58 -12.75 -24.78
CA ILE A 74 42.01 -13.29 -26.02
C ILE A 74 40.63 -13.88 -25.73
N THR A 75 39.56 -13.25 -26.20
CA THR A 75 38.16 -13.68 -25.96
C THR A 75 37.57 -14.45 -27.13
N ALA A 76 38.07 -14.23 -28.34
CA ALA A 76 37.70 -15.01 -29.52
C ALA A 76 38.91 -15.19 -30.46
N ILE A 77 38.88 -16.29 -31.22
CA ILE A 77 39.93 -16.67 -32.17
C ILE A 77 39.30 -17.30 -33.40
N ALA A 78 39.72 -16.85 -34.58
CA ALA A 78 39.42 -17.46 -35.86
C ALA A 78 40.73 -17.72 -36.62
N VAL A 79 40.74 -18.73 -37.49
CA VAL A 79 41.91 -18.99 -38.35
C VAL A 79 41.48 -19.17 -39.80
N SER A 80 42.16 -18.45 -40.68
CA SER A 80 42.07 -18.60 -42.13
C SER A 80 43.45 -18.92 -42.72
N SER A 81 43.51 -19.24 -44.01
CA SER A 81 44.77 -19.41 -44.74
C SER A 81 44.88 -18.34 -45.80
N GLU A 82 46.04 -17.72 -45.90
CA GLU A 82 46.35 -16.72 -46.93
C GLU A 82 47.74 -17.00 -47.50
N GLU A 83 47.88 -16.87 -48.82
CA GLU A 83 49.18 -16.96 -49.48
C GLU A 83 49.78 -15.56 -49.61
N ILE A 84 50.94 -15.35 -48.97
CA ILE A 84 51.64 -14.07 -48.94
C ILE A 84 53.06 -14.29 -49.43
N GLY A 85 53.39 -13.74 -50.60
CA GLY A 85 54.73 -13.85 -51.20
C GLY A 85 55.20 -15.27 -51.47
N GLY A 86 54.30 -16.15 -51.91
CA GLY A 86 54.60 -17.56 -52.19
C GLY A 86 54.73 -18.46 -50.95
N THR A 87 54.52 -17.91 -49.74
CA THR A 87 54.42 -18.68 -48.49
C THR A 87 52.97 -18.72 -48.03
N ARG A 88 52.47 -19.92 -47.72
CA ARG A 88 51.15 -20.09 -47.13
C ARG A 88 51.22 -19.83 -45.63
N TYR A 89 50.56 -18.77 -45.18
CA TYR A 89 50.42 -18.45 -43.76
C TYR A 89 49.05 -18.88 -43.24
N ALA A 90 49.00 -19.29 -41.97
CA ALA A 90 47.79 -19.30 -41.18
C ALA A 90 47.61 -17.91 -40.55
N VAL A 91 46.47 -17.27 -40.82
CA VAL A 91 46.10 -15.97 -40.25
C VAL A 91 45.21 -16.23 -39.04
N TYR A 92 45.66 -15.82 -37.86
CA TYR A 92 44.94 -15.90 -36.60
C TYR A 92 44.31 -14.55 -36.32
N SER A 93 42.99 -14.44 -36.48
CA SER A 93 42.22 -13.24 -36.13
C SER A 93 41.73 -13.37 -34.69
N LEU A 94 42.19 -12.48 -33.82
CA LEU A 94 41.97 -12.51 -32.38
C LEU A 94 41.12 -11.30 -31.96
N HIS A 95 40.12 -11.52 -31.11
CA HIS A 95 39.52 -10.45 -30.32
C HIS A 95 40.19 -10.41 -28.95
N VAL A 96 40.70 -9.25 -28.57
CA VAL A 96 41.42 -9.02 -27.32
C VAL A 96 40.71 -7.91 -26.53
N GLN A 97 40.26 -8.24 -25.32
CA GLN A 97 39.38 -7.39 -24.51
C GLN A 97 39.86 -7.36 -23.04
N PRO A 98 39.46 -6.38 -22.22
CA PRO A 98 39.92 -6.24 -20.84
C PRO A 98 39.37 -7.34 -19.93
N ASP A 99 39.92 -7.39 -18.72
CA ASP A 99 39.44 -8.21 -17.61
C ASP A 99 38.00 -7.86 -17.18
N LEU A 100 37.43 -6.74 -17.65
CA LEU A 100 36.00 -6.41 -17.52
C LEU A 100 35.09 -7.30 -18.37
N TRP A 101 35.60 -7.93 -19.44
CA TRP A 101 34.77 -8.65 -20.40
C TRP A 101 33.81 -9.68 -19.78
N PRO A 102 34.21 -10.51 -18.80
CA PRO A 102 33.28 -11.44 -18.15
C PRO A 102 32.07 -10.74 -17.51
N MET A 103 32.26 -9.53 -16.97
CA MET A 103 31.19 -8.72 -16.36
C MET A 103 30.19 -8.18 -17.40
N THR A 104 30.54 -8.21 -18.69
CA THR A 104 29.59 -7.89 -19.79
C THR A 104 28.72 -9.08 -20.17
N LYS A 105 29.11 -10.30 -19.75
CA LYS A 105 28.45 -11.57 -20.11
C LYS A 105 27.64 -12.17 -18.98
N ASP A 106 27.84 -11.69 -17.75
CA ASP A 106 27.04 -12.12 -16.61
C ASP A 106 25.71 -11.36 -16.52
N ARG A 107 24.86 -11.81 -15.59
CA ARG A 107 23.59 -11.16 -15.25
C ARG A 107 23.18 -11.62 -13.86
N ASN A 108 22.85 -10.68 -12.98
CA ASN A 108 22.64 -11.01 -11.58
C ASN A 108 21.54 -10.19 -10.91
N PHE A 109 21.18 -10.63 -9.71
CA PHE A 109 20.37 -9.89 -8.75
C PHE A 109 21.11 -9.84 -7.42
N ARG A 110 21.42 -8.63 -6.93
CA ARG A 110 22.18 -8.46 -5.69
C ARG A 110 21.83 -7.16 -5.01
N ILE A 111 21.78 -7.21 -3.68
CA ILE A 111 21.52 -6.07 -2.82
C ILE A 111 22.83 -5.66 -2.15
N PHE A 112 23.15 -4.37 -2.25
CA PHE A 112 24.22 -3.71 -1.53
C PHE A 112 23.61 -2.72 -0.53
N GLN A 113 24.09 -2.75 0.71
CA GLN A 113 23.58 -1.92 1.80
C GLN A 113 24.73 -1.26 2.53
N GLU A 114 24.49 -0.03 2.96
CA GLU A 114 25.40 0.79 3.75
C GLU A 114 26.82 0.84 3.15
N GLN A 115 26.90 1.07 1.84
CA GLN A 115 28.15 1.12 1.07
C GLN A 115 28.18 2.33 0.14
N THR A 116 29.38 2.85 -0.14
CA THR A 116 29.58 3.86 -1.18
C THR A 116 29.69 3.21 -2.56
N VAL A 117 29.44 3.96 -3.63
CA VAL A 117 29.61 3.45 -5.00
C VAL A 117 31.04 2.92 -5.25
N PRO A 118 32.13 3.62 -4.86
CA PRO A 118 33.47 3.06 -4.99
C PRO A 118 33.66 1.72 -4.28
N GLN A 119 33.06 1.51 -3.10
CA GLN A 119 33.12 0.22 -2.41
C GLN A 119 32.42 -0.88 -3.22
N ILE A 120 31.21 -0.62 -3.73
CA ILE A 120 30.44 -1.56 -4.55
C ILE A 120 31.23 -1.92 -5.83
N VAL A 121 31.76 -0.92 -6.53
CA VAL A 121 32.55 -1.09 -7.75
C VAL A 121 33.79 -1.94 -7.46
N LYS A 122 34.56 -1.61 -6.42
CA LYS A 122 35.74 -2.37 -5.99
C LYS A 122 35.43 -3.83 -5.66
N THR A 123 34.33 -4.08 -4.96
CA THR A 123 33.90 -5.45 -4.64
C THR A 123 33.68 -6.27 -5.92
N LEU A 124 32.93 -5.73 -6.89
CA LEU A 124 32.64 -6.44 -8.13
C LEU A 124 33.89 -6.59 -9.01
N LEU A 125 34.73 -5.56 -9.14
CA LEU A 125 35.99 -5.67 -9.86
C LEU A 125 36.92 -6.74 -9.26
N ALA A 126 37.01 -6.82 -7.93
CA ALA A 126 37.80 -7.83 -7.23
C ALA A 126 37.26 -9.26 -7.44
N GLU A 127 35.94 -9.45 -7.39
CA GLU A 127 35.31 -10.75 -7.67
C GLU A 127 35.63 -11.29 -9.09
N HIS A 128 35.90 -10.38 -10.04
CA HIS A 128 36.28 -10.71 -11.42
C HIS A 128 37.80 -10.66 -11.67
N ASN A 129 38.62 -10.48 -10.64
CA ASN A 129 40.10 -10.38 -10.71
C ASN A 129 40.62 -9.24 -11.61
N VAL A 130 39.88 -8.14 -11.71
CA VAL A 130 40.30 -6.95 -12.45
C VAL A 130 41.39 -6.23 -11.66
N GLN A 131 42.54 -5.97 -12.30
CA GLN A 131 43.60 -5.15 -11.70
C GLN A 131 43.13 -3.70 -11.62
N LEU A 132 43.21 -3.11 -10.42
CA LEU A 132 42.65 -1.80 -10.13
C LEU A 132 43.70 -0.85 -9.55
N GLU A 133 43.71 0.37 -10.05
CA GLU A 133 44.33 1.54 -9.43
C GLU A 133 43.24 2.56 -9.10
N ASP A 134 43.27 3.10 -7.88
CA ASP A 134 42.27 4.05 -7.39
C ASP A 134 42.87 5.45 -7.30
N GLN A 135 42.41 6.35 -8.15
CA GLN A 135 42.79 7.77 -8.17
C GLN A 135 41.61 8.70 -7.88
N LEU A 136 40.57 8.18 -7.19
CA LEU A 136 39.44 9.00 -6.78
C LEU A 136 39.86 9.99 -5.69
N THR A 137 39.39 11.23 -5.81
CA THR A 137 39.71 12.34 -4.89
C THR A 137 38.48 12.90 -4.17
N GLY A 138 37.27 12.59 -4.65
CA GLY A 138 36.01 13.06 -4.08
C GLY A 138 35.49 12.26 -2.89
N ASP A 139 34.54 12.88 -2.17
CA ASP A 139 33.76 12.23 -1.12
C ASP A 139 32.46 11.65 -1.70
N TYR A 140 32.19 10.37 -1.43
CA TYR A 140 31.04 9.64 -1.97
C TYR A 140 30.02 9.31 -0.89
N ARG A 141 28.74 9.51 -1.21
CA ARG A 141 27.66 9.25 -0.25
C ARG A 141 27.55 7.77 0.10
N LEU A 142 27.06 7.50 1.31
CA LEU A 142 26.66 6.16 1.73
C LEU A 142 25.27 5.83 1.15
N TRP A 143 25.18 4.76 0.38
CA TRP A 143 23.92 4.23 -0.11
C TRP A 143 23.35 3.24 0.90
N GLY A 144 22.22 3.59 1.53
CA GLY A 144 21.54 2.69 2.47
C GLY A 144 20.98 1.44 1.77
N TYR A 145 20.61 1.55 0.49
CA TYR A 145 20.09 0.44 -0.31
C TYR A 145 20.36 0.69 -1.80
N CYS A 146 21.02 -0.24 -2.47
CA CYS A 146 21.33 -0.20 -3.90
C CYS A 146 21.26 -1.63 -4.48
N VAL A 147 20.54 -1.80 -5.57
CA VAL A 147 20.18 -3.11 -6.12
C VAL A 147 20.72 -3.25 -7.55
N GLN A 148 21.55 -4.26 -7.77
CA GLN A 148 21.77 -4.82 -9.10
C GLN A 148 20.54 -5.65 -9.45
N TYR A 149 19.78 -5.23 -10.46
CA TYR A 149 18.50 -5.88 -10.79
C TYR A 149 18.45 -6.31 -12.25
N ASN A 150 18.58 -7.61 -12.47
CA ASN A 150 18.44 -8.23 -13.79
C ASN A 150 19.36 -7.66 -14.87
N GLU A 151 20.53 -7.18 -14.48
CA GLU A 151 21.52 -6.52 -15.34
C GLU A 151 22.88 -7.18 -15.19
N SER A 152 23.78 -6.96 -16.16
CA SER A 152 25.17 -7.41 -16.06
C SER A 152 25.92 -6.61 -15.00
N SER A 153 26.96 -7.21 -14.42
CA SER A 153 27.78 -6.53 -13.42
C SER A 153 28.48 -5.31 -14.01
N PHE A 154 28.81 -5.35 -15.31
CA PHE A 154 29.34 -4.20 -16.04
C PHE A 154 28.33 -3.06 -16.15
N ASN A 155 27.09 -3.31 -16.58
CA ASN A 155 26.06 -2.26 -16.67
C ASN A 155 25.78 -1.65 -15.29
N PHE A 156 25.74 -2.49 -14.26
CA PHE A 156 25.51 -2.07 -12.88
C PHE A 156 26.59 -1.11 -12.37
N ILE A 157 27.88 -1.45 -12.51
CA ILE A 157 28.95 -0.52 -12.10
C ILE A 157 28.98 0.72 -12.97
N SER A 158 28.70 0.60 -14.27
CA SER A 158 28.73 1.72 -15.21
C SER A 158 27.69 2.78 -14.86
N ARG A 159 26.42 2.40 -14.65
CA ARG A 159 25.37 3.38 -14.29
C ARG A 159 25.62 4.07 -12.94
N LEU A 160 26.29 3.39 -12.02
CA LEU A 160 26.66 3.96 -10.72
C LEU A 160 27.83 4.94 -10.87
N MET A 161 28.88 4.56 -11.61
CA MET A 161 29.99 5.44 -11.92
C MET A 161 29.53 6.68 -12.70
N GLU A 162 28.67 6.49 -13.71
CA GLU A 162 28.06 7.59 -14.48
C GLU A 162 27.20 8.54 -13.64
N LEU A 163 26.58 8.06 -12.57
CA LEU A 163 25.82 8.89 -11.63
C LEU A 163 26.76 9.69 -10.71
N GLU A 164 27.79 9.04 -10.17
CA GLU A 164 28.74 9.65 -9.25
C GLU A 164 29.86 10.43 -9.95
N GLY A 165 29.81 10.57 -11.29
CA GLY A 165 30.81 11.28 -12.07
C GLY A 165 32.17 10.56 -12.19
N ILE A 166 32.24 9.30 -11.75
CA ILE A 166 33.43 8.45 -11.82
C ILE A 166 33.60 7.93 -13.24
N TYR A 167 34.82 7.94 -13.73
CA TYR A 167 35.19 7.30 -14.98
C TYR A 167 36.37 6.36 -14.80
N TYR A 168 36.71 5.65 -15.86
CA TYR A 168 37.89 4.79 -15.86
C TYR A 168 38.62 4.80 -17.19
N TYR A 169 39.87 4.37 -17.17
CA TYR A 169 40.70 4.10 -18.34
C TYR A 169 41.67 2.96 -18.05
N PHE A 170 42.47 2.57 -19.03
CA PHE A 170 43.41 1.46 -18.88
C PHE A 170 44.86 1.93 -19.01
N LYS A 171 45.68 1.48 -18.07
CA LYS A 171 47.14 1.55 -18.18
C LYS A 171 47.64 0.20 -18.66
N HIS A 172 48.35 0.18 -19.77
CA HIS A 172 48.92 -1.02 -20.35
C HIS A 172 50.42 -1.13 -20.07
N GLU A 173 50.84 -2.29 -19.61
CA GLU A 173 52.24 -2.63 -19.32
C GLU A 173 52.54 -4.01 -19.91
N MET A 174 53.81 -4.41 -19.91
CA MET A 174 54.18 -5.75 -20.37
C MET A 174 53.46 -6.82 -19.52
N GLY A 175 52.64 -7.65 -20.17
CA GLY A 175 51.95 -8.78 -19.55
C GLY A 175 50.71 -8.44 -18.70
N LYS A 176 50.34 -7.16 -18.54
CA LYS A 176 49.16 -6.76 -17.76
C LYS A 176 48.55 -5.45 -18.23
N HIS A 177 47.26 -5.27 -17.90
CA HIS A 177 46.57 -4.00 -17.99
C HIS A 177 45.89 -3.71 -16.65
N THR A 178 45.86 -2.45 -16.25
CA THR A 178 45.27 -1.99 -14.98
C THR A 178 44.15 -1.01 -15.30
N LEU A 179 42.96 -1.25 -14.75
CA LEU A 179 41.86 -0.29 -14.77
C LEU A 179 42.16 0.79 -13.74
N VAL A 180 42.12 2.06 -14.14
CA VAL A 180 42.33 3.21 -13.27
C VAL A 180 40.99 3.93 -13.08
N LEU A 181 40.52 4.06 -11.84
CA LEU A 181 39.32 4.86 -11.51
C LEU A 181 39.74 6.32 -11.26
N GLY A 182 39.01 7.27 -11.85
CA GLY A 182 39.27 8.70 -11.68
C GLY A 182 37.97 9.53 -11.61
N ASP A 183 38.07 10.70 -10.97
CA ASP A 183 36.99 11.70 -10.85
C ASP A 183 37.47 13.15 -11.08
N ALA A 184 38.75 13.33 -11.41
CA ALA A 184 39.41 14.63 -11.56
C ALA A 184 40.18 14.70 -12.89
N PRO A 185 39.52 15.08 -14.01
CA PRO A 185 40.12 15.14 -15.34
C PRO A 185 41.39 16.01 -15.45
N HIS A 186 41.53 16.98 -14.56
CA HIS A 186 42.68 17.90 -14.50
C HIS A 186 43.92 17.30 -13.82
N HIS A 187 43.83 16.10 -13.23
CA HIS A 187 44.97 15.41 -12.60
C HIS A 187 45.69 14.44 -13.54
N HIS A 188 45.17 14.22 -14.75
CA HIS A 188 45.82 13.36 -15.74
C HIS A 188 47.20 13.89 -16.11
N GLN A 189 48.10 12.96 -16.44
CA GLN A 189 49.49 13.25 -16.77
C GLN A 189 49.75 12.94 -18.25
N PRO A 190 50.77 13.56 -18.84
CA PRO A 190 51.13 13.25 -20.21
C PRO A 190 51.67 11.83 -20.35
N TYR A 191 51.47 11.24 -21.53
CA TYR A 191 52.10 9.96 -21.83
C TYR A 191 53.63 10.16 -21.91
N PRO A 192 54.44 9.38 -21.18
CA PRO A 192 55.89 9.61 -21.12
C PRO A 192 56.55 9.64 -22.50
N GLY A 193 57.29 10.70 -22.80
CA GLY A 193 57.95 10.92 -24.09
C GLY A 193 57.05 11.53 -25.18
N TYR A 194 55.80 11.85 -24.86
CA TYR A 194 54.82 12.49 -25.75
C TYR A 194 54.16 13.71 -25.07
N GLU A 195 54.89 14.38 -24.19
CA GLU A 195 54.42 15.58 -23.50
C GLU A 195 54.05 16.70 -24.50
N MET A 196 54.75 16.75 -25.64
CA MET A 196 54.49 17.67 -26.73
C MET A 196 54.40 16.93 -28.07
N ILE A 197 53.30 17.11 -28.81
CA ILE A 197 53.08 16.47 -30.12
C ILE A 197 52.93 17.54 -31.22
N PRO A 198 53.77 17.51 -32.27
CA PRO A 198 53.67 18.47 -33.37
C PRO A 198 52.48 18.17 -34.27
N TYR A 199 51.82 19.22 -34.76
CA TYR A 199 51.04 19.14 -35.98
C TYR A 199 51.95 19.30 -37.22
N HIS A 200 51.88 18.34 -38.14
CA HIS A 200 52.63 18.35 -39.40
C HIS A 200 51.71 18.79 -40.54
N LEU A 201 52.05 19.90 -41.19
CA LEU A 201 51.38 20.30 -42.43
C LEU A 201 51.74 19.32 -43.56
N THR A 202 50.74 18.68 -44.15
CA THR A 202 50.90 17.86 -45.35
C THR A 202 50.44 18.65 -46.59
N PRO A 203 51.32 18.94 -47.57
CA PRO A 203 50.99 19.81 -48.72
C PRO A 203 49.82 19.34 -49.59
N SER A 204 49.46 18.06 -49.52
CA SER A 204 48.36 17.42 -50.25
C SER A 204 47.19 16.98 -49.36
N GLY A 205 47.20 17.30 -48.05
CA GLY A 205 46.19 16.83 -47.09
C GLY A 205 46.27 15.32 -46.76
N GLY A 206 47.34 14.63 -47.18
CA GLY A 206 47.58 13.21 -46.91
C GLY A 206 48.19 12.93 -45.52
N SER A 207 48.47 11.65 -45.23
CA SER A 207 49.19 11.22 -44.02
C SER A 207 50.71 11.48 -44.15
N THR A 208 51.35 11.79 -43.03
CA THR A 208 52.83 11.88 -42.92
C THR A 208 53.38 10.61 -42.32
N SER A 209 54.60 10.19 -42.69
CA SER A 209 55.31 9.09 -42.01
C SER A 209 56.10 9.57 -40.79
N LYS A 210 56.24 10.89 -40.61
CA LYS A 210 56.84 11.48 -39.39
C LYS A 210 55.84 11.38 -38.24
N GLU A 211 56.35 11.06 -37.06
CA GLU A 211 55.54 11.00 -35.85
C GLU A 211 54.94 12.36 -35.49
N GLY A 212 53.61 12.45 -35.37
CA GLY A 212 52.88 13.66 -35.01
C GLY A 212 51.39 13.59 -35.39
N ILE A 213 50.71 14.73 -35.34
CA ILE A 213 49.30 14.89 -35.74
C ILE A 213 49.25 15.47 -37.15
N SER A 214 48.31 15.01 -37.97
CA SER A 214 48.20 15.42 -39.39
C SER A 214 46.81 15.94 -39.77
N GLN A 215 45.77 15.49 -39.07
CA GLN A 215 44.41 16.05 -39.19
C GLN A 215 43.95 16.55 -37.83
N TRP A 216 43.25 17.69 -37.84
CA TRP A 216 42.72 18.35 -36.65
C TRP A 216 41.43 19.06 -37.02
N THR A 217 40.34 18.74 -36.32
CA THR A 217 39.00 19.25 -36.60
C THR A 217 38.29 19.55 -35.29
N LEU A 218 37.87 20.81 -35.12
CA LEU A 218 37.00 21.22 -34.03
C LEU A 218 35.54 21.12 -34.47
N SER A 219 34.68 20.70 -33.56
CA SER A 219 33.23 20.67 -33.75
C SER A 219 32.52 21.17 -32.50
N ASP A 220 31.63 22.14 -32.69
CA ASP A 220 30.77 22.67 -31.63
C ASP A 220 29.33 22.19 -31.82
N ARG A 221 28.62 21.89 -30.73
CA ARG A 221 27.27 21.35 -30.72
C ARG A 221 26.41 22.08 -29.70
N VAL A 222 25.17 22.40 -30.07
CA VAL A 222 24.21 22.97 -29.11
C VAL A 222 23.82 21.89 -28.09
N THR A 223 24.08 22.16 -26.82
CA THR A 223 23.62 21.35 -25.68
C THR A 223 22.56 22.11 -24.87
N PRO A 224 21.69 21.40 -24.13
CA PRO A 224 20.63 22.05 -23.33
C PRO A 224 21.20 23.10 -22.37
N GLY A 225 20.43 24.15 -22.11
CA GLY A 225 20.86 25.32 -21.34
C GLY A 225 20.59 25.23 -19.83
N ILE A 226 19.80 24.26 -19.38
CA ILE A 226 19.56 23.99 -17.96
C ILE A 226 19.21 22.52 -17.72
N TYR A 227 19.82 21.95 -16.68
CA TYR A 227 19.45 20.63 -16.14
C TYR A 227 18.78 20.84 -14.79
N SER A 228 17.65 20.19 -14.57
CA SER A 228 16.92 20.21 -13.32
C SER A 228 16.49 18.80 -12.89
N LEU A 229 16.44 18.58 -11.58
CA LEU A 229 16.02 17.31 -11.00
C LEU A 229 15.33 17.54 -9.65
N ASP A 230 14.46 16.61 -9.28
CA ASP A 230 13.79 16.62 -7.97
C ASP A 230 13.63 15.21 -7.40
N ASP A 231 13.33 15.12 -6.11
CA ASP A 231 13.04 13.86 -5.43
C ASP A 231 12.08 14.04 -4.23
N TYR A 232 11.66 12.94 -3.61
CA TYR A 232 10.79 12.95 -2.43
C TYR A 232 11.32 12.05 -1.33
N ASP A 233 11.52 12.62 -0.14
CA ASP A 233 11.82 11.88 1.09
C ASP A 233 10.65 11.97 2.08
N PHE A 234 9.97 10.85 2.33
CA PHE A 234 8.87 10.76 3.28
C PHE A 234 9.26 11.10 4.72
N ARG A 235 10.56 11.07 5.07
CA ARG A 235 11.07 11.46 6.40
C ARG A 235 11.10 12.98 6.55
N LYS A 236 11.11 13.71 5.44
CA LYS A 236 11.11 15.18 5.36
C LYS A 236 10.10 15.61 4.27
N PRO A 237 8.79 15.33 4.44
CA PRO A 237 7.81 15.39 3.34
C PRO A 237 7.58 16.79 2.76
N ASN A 238 7.99 17.84 3.47
CA ASN A 238 7.89 19.24 3.04
C ASN A 238 9.25 19.85 2.65
N ALA A 239 10.33 19.04 2.59
CA ALA A 239 11.64 19.54 2.19
C ALA A 239 11.64 19.89 0.70
N TRP A 240 12.20 21.05 0.36
CA TRP A 240 12.45 21.45 -1.01
C TRP A 240 13.73 20.78 -1.53
N LEU A 241 13.57 19.69 -2.28
CA LEU A 241 14.68 18.91 -2.82
C LEU A 241 15.08 19.32 -4.25
N PHE A 242 14.26 20.08 -4.95
CA PHE A 242 14.52 20.52 -6.32
C PHE A 242 15.87 21.22 -6.48
N GLN A 243 16.62 20.80 -7.50
CA GLN A 243 17.90 21.35 -7.90
C GLN A 243 17.89 21.70 -9.38
N ALA A 244 18.57 22.79 -9.73
CA ALA A 244 18.75 23.18 -11.11
C ALA A 244 20.11 23.83 -11.32
N ARG A 245 20.73 23.57 -12.46
CA ARG A 245 22.03 24.14 -12.83
C ARG A 245 22.03 24.55 -14.29
N GLN A 246 22.40 25.80 -14.54
CA GLN A 246 22.52 26.34 -15.89
C GLN A 246 23.78 25.80 -16.56
N ASN A 247 23.69 25.55 -17.86
CA ASN A 247 24.84 25.23 -18.69
C ASN A 247 25.38 26.52 -19.34
N PRO A 248 26.52 27.06 -18.87
CA PRO A 248 27.01 28.37 -19.30
C PRO A 248 27.53 28.40 -20.74
N VAL A 249 27.88 27.23 -21.33
CA VAL A 249 28.38 27.16 -22.71
C VAL A 249 27.25 27.01 -23.75
N SER A 250 26.01 26.81 -23.30
CA SER A 250 24.86 26.79 -24.22
C SER A 250 24.68 28.18 -24.84
N PRO A 251 24.30 28.31 -26.13
CA PRO A 251 24.08 29.61 -26.77
C PRO A 251 23.02 30.48 -26.06
N THR A 252 22.07 29.84 -25.38
CA THR A 252 21.03 30.48 -24.56
C THR A 252 21.00 29.83 -23.18
N PRO A 253 21.91 30.20 -22.26
CA PRO A 253 21.95 29.62 -20.92
C PRO A 253 20.61 29.81 -20.20
N GLY A 254 20.13 28.77 -19.51
CA GLY A 254 18.83 28.77 -18.84
C GLY A 254 17.63 28.48 -19.74
N GLN A 255 17.80 28.29 -21.06
CA GLN A 255 16.75 27.86 -21.99
C GLN A 255 16.95 26.41 -22.43
N ILE A 256 15.87 25.73 -22.86
CA ILE A 256 15.84 24.28 -23.12
C ILE A 256 16.15 23.51 -21.84
N ASP A 257 15.11 23.31 -21.05
CA ASP A 257 15.16 22.60 -19.77
C ASP A 257 15.01 21.10 -19.97
N VAL A 258 15.94 20.35 -19.37
CA VAL A 258 15.81 18.90 -19.17
C VAL A 258 15.56 18.66 -17.70
N TYR A 259 14.38 18.13 -17.40
CA TYR A 259 13.94 17.81 -16.05
C TYR A 259 13.89 16.30 -15.83
N ASP A 260 14.64 15.81 -14.83
CA ASP A 260 14.69 14.39 -14.47
C ASP A 260 13.96 14.08 -13.15
N TRP A 261 13.14 13.02 -13.18
CA TRP A 261 12.47 12.47 -12.01
C TRP A 261 12.43 10.93 -12.02
N PRO A 262 12.74 10.26 -10.88
CA PRO A 262 13.33 10.82 -9.67
C PRO A 262 14.84 11.05 -9.81
N GLY A 263 15.37 12.04 -9.09
CA GLY A 263 16.79 12.39 -9.09
C GLY A 263 17.71 11.42 -8.35
N ARG A 264 17.16 10.45 -7.60
CA ARG A 264 17.89 9.42 -6.83
C ARG A 264 18.69 9.99 -5.67
N TYR A 265 18.14 10.94 -4.92
CA TYR A 265 18.79 11.50 -3.73
C TYR A 265 17.82 11.81 -2.60
N THR A 266 18.38 12.04 -1.41
CA THR A 266 17.58 12.38 -0.21
C THR A 266 18.09 13.62 0.52
N GLU A 267 19.24 14.16 0.11
CA GLU A 267 19.87 15.35 0.68
C GLU A 267 20.18 16.37 -0.41
N HIS A 268 20.05 17.66 -0.09
CA HIS A 268 20.21 18.77 -1.03
C HIS A 268 21.57 18.77 -1.75
N GLN A 269 22.66 18.57 -1.00
CA GLN A 269 24.03 18.55 -1.53
C GLN A 269 24.26 17.44 -2.57
N GLN A 270 23.56 16.30 -2.43
CA GLN A 270 23.64 15.20 -3.40
C GLN A 270 22.97 15.57 -4.72
N GLY A 271 21.79 16.21 -4.66
CA GLY A 271 21.11 16.69 -5.85
C GLY A 271 21.92 17.77 -6.59
N GLU A 272 22.54 18.69 -5.84
CA GLU A 272 23.41 19.72 -6.41
C GLU A 272 24.63 19.11 -7.13
N PHE A 273 25.23 18.08 -6.52
CA PHE A 273 26.31 17.30 -7.11
C PHE A 273 25.86 16.61 -8.41
N TYR A 274 24.72 15.91 -8.42
CA TYR A 274 24.24 15.23 -9.63
C TYR A 274 23.84 16.22 -10.74
N ALA A 275 23.28 17.37 -10.39
CA ALA A 275 23.03 18.44 -11.36
C ALA A 275 24.33 18.93 -12.01
N ARG A 276 25.40 19.07 -11.21
CA ARG A 276 26.74 19.44 -11.69
C ARG A 276 27.31 18.42 -12.66
N VAL A 277 27.36 17.14 -12.28
CA VAL A 277 27.91 16.07 -13.11
C VAL A 277 27.25 16.05 -14.49
N ARG A 278 25.92 16.21 -14.54
CA ARG A 278 25.15 16.23 -15.80
C ARG A 278 25.41 17.47 -16.63
N GLN A 279 25.45 18.63 -15.98
CA GLN A 279 25.72 19.89 -16.65
C GLN A 279 27.14 19.96 -17.22
N GLU A 280 28.14 19.43 -16.52
CA GLU A 280 29.54 19.38 -16.96
C GLU A 280 29.74 18.34 -18.07
N ALA A 281 29.02 17.21 -18.06
CA ALA A 281 28.99 16.29 -19.20
C ALA A 281 28.49 16.99 -20.49
N TRP A 282 27.52 17.91 -20.40
CA TRP A 282 27.09 18.73 -21.54
C TRP A 282 28.08 19.82 -21.94
N GLN A 283 28.91 20.32 -21.01
CA GLN A 283 30.02 21.22 -21.38
C GLN A 283 31.02 20.48 -22.25
N ALA A 284 31.39 19.27 -21.85
CA ALA A 284 32.27 18.41 -22.63
C ALA A 284 31.67 18.02 -23.99
N GLU A 285 30.35 17.82 -24.09
CA GLU A 285 29.69 17.52 -25.37
C GLU A 285 29.59 18.74 -26.29
N HIS A 286 29.55 19.95 -25.72
CA HIS A 286 29.45 21.20 -26.49
C HIS A 286 30.61 21.36 -27.47
N GLN A 287 31.83 20.96 -27.08
CA GLN A 287 33.02 21.04 -27.92
C GLN A 287 33.72 19.68 -28.00
N GLN A 288 33.80 19.11 -29.20
CA GLN A 288 34.58 17.90 -29.45
C GLN A 288 35.64 18.17 -30.51
N ILE A 289 36.86 17.71 -30.23
CA ILE A 289 37.99 17.85 -31.15
C ILE A 289 38.43 16.48 -31.61
N ARG A 290 38.58 16.32 -32.92
CA ARG A 290 38.98 15.08 -33.58
C ARG A 290 40.30 15.27 -34.31
N GLY A 291 41.12 14.24 -34.32
CA GLY A 291 42.35 14.26 -35.10
C GLY A 291 42.83 12.89 -35.53
N THR A 292 43.83 12.91 -36.41
CA THR A 292 44.53 11.71 -36.90
C THR A 292 46.01 11.88 -36.67
N ALA A 293 46.63 10.92 -35.99
CA ALA A 293 48.03 10.92 -35.62
C ALA A 293 48.75 9.66 -36.05
N THR A 294 50.06 9.80 -36.27
CA THR A 294 51.04 8.71 -36.25
C THR A 294 51.73 8.60 -34.87
N ALA A 295 51.54 9.60 -34.01
CA ALA A 295 52.08 9.66 -32.65
C ALA A 295 51.54 8.54 -31.76
N LEU A 296 52.42 7.62 -31.38
CA LEU A 296 52.03 6.44 -30.62
C LEU A 296 51.71 6.76 -29.15
N GLY A 297 51.95 7.97 -28.66
CA GLY A 297 51.56 8.40 -27.31
C GLY A 297 50.10 8.83 -27.15
N ILE A 298 49.30 8.84 -28.23
CA ILE A 298 47.86 9.14 -28.15
C ILE A 298 47.15 7.97 -27.43
N ALA A 299 46.88 8.14 -26.15
CA ALA A 299 46.35 7.10 -25.27
C ALA A 299 45.27 7.69 -24.35
N PRO A 300 44.06 7.09 -24.28
CA PRO A 300 42.99 7.58 -23.40
C PRO A 300 43.44 7.66 -21.94
N GLY A 301 43.06 8.75 -21.27
CA GLY A 301 43.51 9.03 -19.90
C GLY A 301 44.95 9.56 -19.79
N SER A 302 45.56 9.95 -20.91
CA SER A 302 46.81 10.73 -20.92
C SER A 302 46.59 12.10 -21.56
N THR A 303 47.35 13.09 -21.09
CA THR A 303 47.37 14.43 -21.72
C THR A 303 48.48 14.57 -22.75
N PHE A 304 48.42 15.61 -23.59
CA PHE A 304 49.55 16.08 -24.38
C PHE A 304 49.36 17.55 -24.74
N THR A 305 50.46 18.28 -24.97
CA THR A 305 50.42 19.63 -25.52
C THR A 305 50.54 19.59 -27.04
N LEU A 306 49.54 20.11 -27.75
CA LEU A 306 49.62 20.31 -29.20
C LEU A 306 50.47 21.56 -29.49
N TYR A 307 51.38 21.46 -30.45
CA TYR A 307 52.08 22.64 -30.98
C TYR A 307 52.11 22.63 -32.51
N ASN A 308 52.29 23.80 -33.13
CA ASN A 308 52.11 24.05 -34.57
C ASN A 308 50.68 23.78 -35.09
N ALA A 309 49.67 23.90 -34.24
CA ALA A 309 48.27 23.66 -34.61
C ALA A 309 47.82 24.56 -35.78
N PRO A 310 46.85 24.11 -36.62
CA PRO A 310 46.29 24.93 -37.71
C PRO A 310 45.72 26.27 -37.25
N HIS A 311 45.14 26.31 -36.05
CA HIS A 311 44.66 27.52 -35.39
C HIS A 311 45.54 27.81 -34.17
N ALA A 312 46.00 29.06 -34.02
CA ALA A 312 46.94 29.44 -32.96
C ALA A 312 46.39 29.15 -31.56
N ASP A 313 45.09 29.35 -31.34
CA ASP A 313 44.41 29.13 -30.05
C ASP A 313 44.32 27.65 -29.65
N ASP A 314 44.62 26.73 -30.58
CA ASP A 314 44.64 25.30 -30.31
C ASP A 314 45.99 24.78 -29.81
N ASN A 315 47.02 25.63 -29.72
CA ASN A 315 48.31 25.25 -29.15
C ASN A 315 48.24 25.22 -27.61
N ARG A 316 47.61 24.18 -27.07
CA ARG A 316 47.35 23.99 -25.63
C ARG A 316 47.38 22.51 -25.25
N GLU A 317 47.13 22.23 -23.98
CA GLU A 317 47.05 20.88 -23.44
C GLU A 317 45.67 20.25 -23.67
N TYR A 318 45.66 18.97 -24.03
CA TYR A 318 44.46 18.19 -24.32
C TYR A 318 44.47 16.86 -23.56
N LEU A 319 43.33 16.45 -23.05
CA LEU A 319 43.06 15.12 -22.54
C LEU A 319 42.55 14.22 -23.68
N THR A 320 43.19 13.06 -23.85
CA THR A 320 42.71 12.05 -24.81
C THR A 320 41.52 11.31 -24.22
N LEU A 321 40.36 11.42 -24.89
CA LEU A 321 39.13 10.74 -24.51
C LEU A 321 38.98 9.39 -25.20
N GLN A 322 39.37 9.28 -26.47
CA GLN A 322 39.26 8.07 -27.28
C GLN A 322 40.43 7.98 -28.26
N ALA A 323 40.90 6.76 -28.53
CA ALA A 323 41.85 6.45 -29.57
C ALA A 323 41.39 5.19 -30.34
N ASN A 324 41.34 5.30 -31.67
CA ASN A 324 41.06 4.19 -32.58
C ASN A 324 42.36 3.87 -33.32
N TYR A 325 42.89 2.68 -33.07
CA TYR A 325 44.15 2.21 -33.64
C TYR A 325 43.89 1.50 -34.96
N HIS A 326 44.67 1.89 -35.97
CA HIS A 326 44.81 1.23 -37.25
C HIS A 326 46.31 1.03 -37.50
N LEU A 327 46.84 -0.07 -36.97
CA LEU A 327 48.26 -0.41 -37.08
C LEU A 327 48.42 -1.60 -38.02
N LYS A 328 49.34 -1.53 -38.98
CA LYS A 328 49.59 -2.60 -39.93
C LYS A 328 51.07 -2.67 -40.28
N GLU A 329 51.64 -3.87 -40.26
CA GLU A 329 53.01 -4.11 -40.70
C GLU A 329 53.06 -4.46 -42.19
N ASN A 330 54.21 -4.16 -42.83
CA ASN A 330 54.47 -4.61 -44.19
C ASN A 330 54.50 -6.17 -44.25
N ARG A 331 54.14 -6.73 -45.41
CA ARG A 331 54.14 -8.17 -45.66
C ARG A 331 55.53 -8.76 -45.36
N TYR A 332 55.54 -9.95 -44.74
CA TYR A 332 56.75 -10.73 -44.47
C TYR A 332 57.40 -11.33 -45.74
N ALA A 333 57.14 -10.75 -46.92
CA ALA A 333 57.61 -11.17 -48.22
C ALA A 333 58.39 -10.05 -48.92
N SER A 334 59.48 -10.40 -49.58
CA SER A 334 60.27 -9.46 -50.39
C SER A 334 59.55 -9.17 -51.71
N GLY A 335 58.85 -8.04 -51.78
CA GLY A 335 58.17 -7.51 -52.96
C GLY A 335 57.51 -6.16 -52.63
N ASP A 336 57.89 -5.13 -53.37
CA ASP A 336 57.56 -3.72 -53.15
C ASP A 336 56.08 -3.42 -53.52
N ASP A 337 55.26 -2.94 -52.57
CA ASP A 337 54.21 -1.89 -52.77
C ASP A 337 53.22 -1.61 -51.59
N GLN A 338 53.50 -1.95 -50.32
CA GLN A 338 52.72 -1.39 -49.18
C GLN A 338 53.59 -1.07 -47.95
N SER A 339 53.61 0.20 -47.54
CA SER A 339 54.28 0.68 -46.32
C SER A 339 53.56 0.23 -45.04
N SER A 340 54.28 0.06 -43.92
CA SER A 340 53.64 -0.08 -42.59
C SER A 340 52.74 1.14 -42.32
N GLU A 341 51.56 0.92 -41.75
CA GLU A 341 50.58 1.97 -41.41
C GLU A 341 50.52 2.12 -39.90
N HIS A 342 50.81 3.32 -39.39
CA HIS A 342 50.59 3.69 -37.99
C HIS A 342 49.59 4.84 -37.99
N ARG A 343 48.30 4.54 -37.87
CA ARG A 343 47.26 5.56 -37.82
C ARG A 343 46.45 5.43 -36.53
N ILE A 344 46.29 6.55 -35.83
CA ILE A 344 45.45 6.66 -34.65
C ILE A 344 44.45 7.79 -34.88
N ASP A 345 43.17 7.46 -34.97
CA ASP A 345 42.08 8.42 -35.06
C ASP A 345 41.54 8.66 -33.65
N PHE A 346 41.56 9.89 -33.15
CA PHE A 346 41.33 10.18 -31.73
C PHE A 346 40.32 11.30 -31.49
N ILE A 347 39.76 11.31 -30.28
CA ILE A 347 38.92 12.39 -29.75
C ILE A 347 39.60 12.93 -28.50
N VAL A 348 39.73 14.25 -28.42
CA VAL A 348 40.31 14.96 -27.28
C VAL A 348 39.41 16.10 -26.82
N LEU A 349 39.65 16.53 -25.59
CA LEU A 349 39.06 17.72 -24.98
C LEU A 349 40.19 18.60 -24.40
N PRO A 350 40.09 19.93 -24.44
CA PRO A 350 41.04 20.78 -23.71
C PRO A 350 41.12 20.35 -22.23
N ALA A 351 42.33 20.26 -21.67
CA ALA A 351 42.53 19.68 -20.34
C ALA A 351 41.90 20.49 -19.19
N ASP A 352 41.57 21.76 -19.43
CA ASP A 352 40.90 22.67 -18.49
C ASP A 352 39.37 22.58 -18.50
N VAL A 353 38.77 21.89 -19.48
CA VAL A 353 37.33 21.69 -19.56
C VAL A 353 36.93 20.48 -18.67
N PRO A 354 35.99 20.65 -17.73
CA PRO A 354 35.49 19.54 -16.94
C PRO A 354 34.90 18.43 -17.82
N TRP A 355 35.19 17.18 -17.46
CA TRP A 355 34.66 16.02 -18.16
C TRP A 355 34.08 15.02 -17.18
N HIS A 356 32.85 14.60 -17.46
CA HIS A 356 32.19 13.49 -16.78
C HIS A 356 31.64 12.51 -17.80
N PRO A 357 31.55 11.22 -17.46
CA PRO A 357 31.03 10.22 -18.38
C PRO A 357 29.57 10.54 -18.78
N PRO A 358 29.22 10.39 -20.06
CA PRO A 358 27.83 10.49 -20.49
C PRO A 358 27.00 9.37 -19.87
N GLN A 359 25.71 9.63 -19.67
CA GLN A 359 24.78 8.64 -19.12
C GLN A 359 24.34 7.66 -20.23
N GLN A 360 25.01 6.51 -20.31
CA GLN A 360 24.75 5.49 -21.34
C GLN A 360 24.16 4.22 -20.73
N ALA A 361 24.65 3.81 -19.55
CA ALA A 361 24.17 2.63 -18.88
C ALA A 361 22.74 2.85 -18.36
N THR A 362 21.82 2.01 -18.85
CA THR A 362 20.40 2.15 -18.51
C THR A 362 20.16 1.68 -17.08
N TRP A 363 19.40 2.48 -16.31
CA TRP A 363 18.93 2.07 -15.00
C TRP A 363 17.87 0.96 -15.13
N PRO A 364 17.98 -0.14 -14.36
CA PRO A 364 17.02 -1.23 -14.43
C PRO A 364 15.65 -0.75 -13.93
N LYS A 365 14.59 -1.35 -14.50
CA LYS A 365 13.22 -1.17 -14.02
C LYS A 365 12.58 -2.52 -13.73
N THR A 366 11.75 -2.55 -12.69
CA THR A 366 10.82 -3.64 -12.45
C THR A 366 9.57 -3.46 -13.33
N HIS A 367 8.89 -4.56 -13.66
CA HIS A 367 7.71 -4.55 -14.54
C HIS A 367 6.42 -4.92 -13.81
N GLY A 368 6.45 -5.02 -12.48
CA GLY A 368 5.29 -5.36 -11.68
C GLY A 368 5.67 -5.70 -10.24
N PRO A 369 4.65 -5.89 -9.38
CA PRO A 369 4.88 -6.28 -8.01
C PRO A 369 5.44 -7.69 -7.93
N GLN A 370 6.22 -7.93 -6.88
CA GLN A 370 6.78 -9.23 -6.53
C GLN A 370 6.27 -9.63 -5.15
N THR A 371 6.42 -10.90 -4.76
CA THR A 371 6.23 -11.28 -3.36
C THR A 371 7.58 -11.39 -2.64
N ALA A 372 7.56 -11.13 -1.35
CA ALA A 372 8.72 -11.27 -0.47
C ALA A 372 8.28 -11.80 0.90
N ARG A 373 9.21 -12.43 1.62
CA ARG A 373 8.98 -12.88 2.98
C ARG A 373 9.39 -11.79 3.97
N VAL A 374 8.56 -11.49 4.95
CA VAL A 374 8.94 -10.59 6.05
C VAL A 374 9.99 -11.25 6.93
N VAL A 375 11.04 -10.52 7.29
CA VAL A 375 12.16 -10.99 8.12
C VAL A 375 12.42 -10.05 9.30
N GLY A 376 13.07 -10.59 10.32
CA GLY A 376 13.47 -9.86 11.53
C GLY A 376 14.55 -10.64 12.30
N PRO A 377 15.02 -10.09 13.44
CA PRO A 377 15.98 -10.77 14.29
C PRO A 377 15.47 -12.13 14.78
N ALA A 378 16.38 -13.05 15.07
CA ALA A 378 16.03 -14.37 15.58
C ALA A 378 15.16 -14.27 16.85
N GLY A 379 14.05 -15.02 16.88
CA GLY A 379 13.12 -15.05 18.01
C GLY A 379 12.06 -13.94 18.03
N GLU A 380 12.16 -12.93 17.16
CA GLU A 380 11.14 -11.89 17.06
C GLU A 380 10.04 -12.24 16.05
N SER A 381 8.79 -12.17 16.49
CA SER A 381 7.61 -12.39 15.65
C SER A 381 7.13 -11.11 14.95
N ILE A 382 7.55 -9.93 15.42
CA ILE A 382 7.18 -8.63 14.87
C ILE A 382 8.42 -7.74 14.90
N TRP A 383 8.85 -7.23 13.74
CA TRP A 383 9.98 -6.33 13.62
C TRP A 383 9.60 -5.10 12.80
N THR A 384 9.49 -3.95 13.45
CA THR A 384 9.04 -2.70 12.85
C THR A 384 9.72 -1.49 13.47
N ASP A 385 9.78 -0.39 12.73
CA ASP A 385 10.29 0.88 13.21
C ASP A 385 9.17 1.91 13.51
N LYS A 386 9.56 3.15 13.86
CA LYS A 386 8.65 4.27 14.19
C LYS A 386 7.70 4.67 13.06
N TYR A 387 7.95 4.25 11.82
CA TYR A 387 7.12 4.54 10.66
C TYR A 387 6.23 3.34 10.25
N GLY A 388 6.25 2.24 11.01
CA GLY A 388 5.51 1.03 10.65
C GLY A 388 6.14 0.26 9.48
N ARG A 389 7.44 0.47 9.21
CA ARG A 389 8.18 -0.22 8.14
C ARG A 389 8.62 -1.60 8.60
N ILE A 390 8.79 -2.51 7.66
CA ILE A 390 9.31 -3.86 7.91
C ILE A 390 10.59 -4.11 7.09
N LYS A 391 11.25 -5.25 7.34
CA LYS A 391 12.28 -5.76 6.45
C LYS A 391 11.80 -7.02 5.75
N VAL A 392 12.29 -7.26 4.53
CA VAL A 392 11.85 -8.37 3.68
C VAL A 392 13.04 -9.11 3.08
N LYS A 393 12.82 -10.37 2.74
CA LYS A 393 13.72 -11.19 1.93
C LYS A 393 13.04 -11.48 0.61
N PHE A 394 13.61 -10.95 -0.47
CA PHE A 394 13.17 -11.26 -1.83
C PHE A 394 13.60 -12.68 -2.23
N HIS A 395 12.79 -13.34 -3.06
CA HIS A 395 13.05 -14.72 -3.47
C HIS A 395 14.28 -14.88 -4.36
N TRP A 396 14.63 -13.86 -5.13
CA TRP A 396 15.81 -13.84 -6.01
C TRP A 396 17.10 -13.48 -5.27
N ASP A 397 17.03 -12.99 -4.03
CA ASP A 397 18.23 -12.58 -3.29
C ASP A 397 18.95 -13.82 -2.73
N ARG A 398 20.00 -14.24 -3.45
CA ARG A 398 20.82 -15.41 -3.12
C ARG A 398 21.91 -15.14 -2.09
N PHE A 399 22.35 -13.89 -1.96
CA PHE A 399 23.57 -13.52 -1.22
C PHE A 399 23.26 -12.92 0.14
N GLY A 400 22.14 -12.22 0.28
CA GLY A 400 21.75 -11.64 1.55
C GLY A 400 21.44 -12.71 2.60
N PRO A 401 21.57 -12.38 3.90
CA PRO A 401 21.16 -13.27 4.98
C PRO A 401 19.65 -13.53 4.96
N LYS A 402 19.13 -14.32 5.91
CA LYS A 402 17.69 -14.60 6.08
C LYS A 402 17.15 -13.98 7.38
N ASP A 403 17.68 -12.83 7.74
CA ASP A 403 17.40 -12.10 8.98
C ASP A 403 17.14 -10.60 8.67
N ASP A 404 17.21 -9.74 9.69
CA ASP A 404 17.04 -8.30 9.56
C ASP A 404 18.17 -7.60 8.78
N GLY A 405 19.20 -8.31 8.31
CA GLY A 405 20.17 -7.82 7.33
C GLY A 405 19.73 -7.98 5.87
N SER A 406 18.59 -8.63 5.58
CA SER A 406 18.19 -8.99 4.20
C SER A 406 17.82 -7.80 3.31
N SER A 407 17.30 -6.71 3.89
CA SER A 407 16.88 -5.53 3.15
C SER A 407 16.93 -4.25 3.98
N CYS A 408 16.72 -3.13 3.29
CA CYS A 408 16.38 -1.87 3.94
C CYS A 408 15.00 -1.92 4.59
N TRP A 409 14.63 -0.85 5.30
CA TRP A 409 13.29 -0.66 5.83
C TRP A 409 12.30 -0.29 4.72
N VAL A 410 11.34 -1.18 4.48
CA VAL A 410 10.31 -1.07 3.44
C VAL A 410 9.01 -0.55 4.04
N ARG A 411 8.45 0.53 3.47
CA ARG A 411 7.16 1.09 3.89
C ARG A 411 6.01 0.14 3.58
N VAL A 412 5.01 0.12 4.46
CA VAL A 412 3.83 -0.74 4.32
C VAL A 412 2.58 0.10 4.06
N SER A 413 1.91 -0.19 2.94
CA SER A 413 0.61 0.37 2.64
C SER A 413 -0.41 -0.01 3.72
N SER A 414 -1.23 0.96 4.09
CA SER A 414 -2.28 0.83 5.10
C SER A 414 -3.63 1.05 4.44
N ALA A 415 -4.67 0.34 4.90
CA ALA A 415 -6.02 0.51 4.37
C ALA A 415 -6.55 1.94 4.55
N TRP A 416 -6.06 2.65 5.58
CA TRP A 416 -6.35 4.06 5.84
C TRP A 416 -5.20 4.68 6.63
N ALA A 417 -4.61 5.78 6.15
CA ALA A 417 -3.51 6.48 6.83
C ALA A 417 -3.74 8.00 6.82
N GLY A 418 -3.94 8.58 8.01
CA GLY A 418 -4.08 10.02 8.24
C GLY A 418 -3.07 10.57 9.25
N GLN A 419 -3.15 11.87 9.54
CA GLN A 419 -2.27 12.56 10.49
C GLN A 419 -2.63 12.18 11.94
N GLY A 420 -2.12 11.04 12.42
CA GLY A 420 -2.35 10.54 13.78
C GLY A 420 -3.59 9.65 13.95
N TYR A 421 -4.21 9.20 12.86
CA TYR A 421 -5.35 8.28 12.85
C TYR A 421 -5.31 7.38 11.61
N GLY A 422 -6.02 6.25 11.64
CA GLY A 422 -6.08 5.30 10.52
C GLY A 422 -6.07 3.84 10.97
N GLY A 423 -5.85 2.93 10.03
CA GLY A 423 -5.70 1.50 10.27
C GLY A 423 -4.25 1.07 10.20
N VAL A 424 -3.74 0.40 11.23
CA VAL A 424 -2.36 -0.10 11.29
C VAL A 424 -2.38 -1.61 11.49
N GLN A 425 -1.82 -2.34 10.53
CA GLN A 425 -1.61 -3.78 10.62
C GLN A 425 -0.20 -4.11 10.17
N ILE A 426 0.73 -4.23 11.11
CA ILE A 426 2.13 -4.53 10.80
C ILE A 426 2.26 -5.99 10.36
N PRO A 427 2.77 -6.29 9.15
CA PRO A 427 3.11 -7.66 8.75
C PRO A 427 4.10 -8.28 9.74
N ARG A 428 3.90 -9.55 10.08
CA ARG A 428 4.74 -10.30 11.02
C ARG A 428 5.87 -11.00 10.30
N VAL A 429 6.93 -11.33 11.03
CA VAL A 429 8.01 -12.17 10.50
C VAL A 429 7.41 -13.48 9.97
N ASN A 430 7.86 -13.90 8.79
CA ASN A 430 7.38 -15.00 7.96
C ASN A 430 6.11 -14.76 7.14
N ASP A 431 5.37 -13.66 7.34
CA ASP A 431 4.26 -13.31 6.45
C ASP A 431 4.77 -13.13 5.01
N GLU A 432 3.91 -13.41 4.03
CA GLU A 432 4.17 -13.09 2.63
C GLU A 432 3.51 -11.76 2.25
N VAL A 433 4.31 -10.85 1.74
CA VAL A 433 3.90 -9.50 1.35
C VAL A 433 4.10 -9.29 -0.13
N VAL A 434 3.25 -8.45 -0.72
CA VAL A 434 3.37 -7.98 -2.11
C VAL A 434 4.14 -6.66 -2.09
N VAL A 435 5.28 -6.63 -2.77
CA VAL A 435 6.20 -5.50 -2.87
C VAL A 435 6.14 -4.94 -4.28
N ASP A 436 5.76 -3.67 -4.39
CA ASP A 436 5.91 -2.86 -5.59
C ASP A 436 7.13 -1.95 -5.45
N PHE A 437 7.50 -1.26 -6.53
CA PHE A 437 8.69 -0.42 -6.59
C PHE A 437 8.31 0.95 -7.14
N ILE A 438 8.59 2.02 -6.39
CA ILE A 438 8.19 3.38 -6.79
C ILE A 438 8.88 3.74 -8.11
N ASN A 439 8.10 4.11 -9.13
CA ASN A 439 8.59 4.36 -10.50
C ASN A 439 9.26 3.14 -11.17
N GLY A 440 8.99 1.93 -10.68
CA GLY A 440 9.67 0.71 -11.10
C GLY A 440 11.13 0.64 -10.66
N ASP A 441 11.58 1.51 -9.75
CA ASP A 441 12.97 1.59 -9.31
C ASP A 441 13.30 0.50 -8.28
N PRO A 442 14.18 -0.48 -8.58
CA PRO A 442 14.51 -1.58 -7.66
C PRO A 442 15.04 -1.12 -6.29
N ASP A 443 15.61 0.09 -6.22
CA ASP A 443 16.12 0.70 -4.99
C ASP A 443 15.01 1.26 -4.08
N ARG A 444 13.76 1.29 -4.54
CA ARG A 444 12.61 1.92 -3.85
C ARG A 444 11.44 0.96 -3.62
N PRO A 445 11.64 -0.13 -2.86
CA PRO A 445 10.56 -1.06 -2.55
C PRO A 445 9.49 -0.42 -1.64
N ILE A 446 8.24 -0.80 -1.85
CA ILE A 446 7.09 -0.47 -1.00
C ILE A 446 6.13 -1.66 -0.94
N VAL A 447 5.72 -2.06 0.25
CA VAL A 447 4.72 -3.13 0.41
C VAL A 447 3.34 -2.56 0.10
N THR A 448 2.65 -3.15 -0.87
CA THR A 448 1.31 -2.74 -1.32
C THR A 448 0.21 -3.72 -0.93
N GLY A 449 0.56 -4.94 -0.52
CA GLY A 449 -0.42 -5.97 -0.16
C GLY A 449 0.15 -7.09 0.69
N ARG A 450 -0.72 -8.03 1.05
CA ARG A 450 -0.41 -9.26 1.80
C ARG A 450 -1.15 -10.42 1.13
N VAL A 451 -0.56 -11.59 1.13
CA VAL A 451 -1.16 -12.80 0.56
C VAL A 451 -0.99 -13.98 1.50
N TYR A 452 -1.98 -14.88 1.51
CA TYR A 452 -1.89 -16.17 2.18
C TYR A 452 -1.17 -17.18 1.28
N ASN A 453 -0.56 -18.21 1.89
CA ASN A 453 0.10 -19.32 1.21
C ASN A 453 -0.04 -20.61 2.04
N GLU A 454 0.51 -21.74 1.60
CA GLU A 454 0.35 -23.02 2.32
C GLU A 454 0.94 -23.02 3.75
N ALA A 455 1.96 -22.21 4.01
CA ALA A 455 2.53 -22.06 5.36
C ALA A 455 1.75 -21.06 6.23
N SER A 456 0.90 -20.23 5.62
CA SER A 456 0.13 -19.17 6.26
C SER A 456 -1.26 -19.15 5.64
N MET A 457 -2.09 -20.09 6.08
CA MET A 457 -3.47 -20.23 5.58
C MET A 457 -4.40 -19.15 6.15
N PRO A 458 -5.49 -18.81 5.44
CA PRO A 458 -6.55 -17.95 5.97
C PRO A 458 -7.10 -18.44 7.32
N PRO A 459 -7.61 -17.54 8.19
CA PRO A 459 -8.07 -17.89 9.54
C PRO A 459 -9.34 -18.76 9.54
N TRP A 460 -10.07 -18.85 8.43
CA TRP A 460 -11.27 -19.68 8.29
C TRP A 460 -11.04 -20.80 7.29
N ALA A 461 -11.66 -21.95 7.54
CA ALA A 461 -11.52 -23.13 6.70
C ALA A 461 -12.23 -22.95 5.34
N LEU A 462 -11.49 -22.46 4.35
CA LEU A 462 -11.99 -22.29 2.98
C LEU A 462 -11.87 -23.61 2.18
N PRO A 463 -12.82 -23.90 1.26
CA PRO A 463 -13.94 -23.05 0.84
C PRO A 463 -15.21 -23.17 1.72
N ALA A 464 -15.22 -24.02 2.74
CA ALA A 464 -16.42 -24.28 3.55
C ALA A 464 -16.97 -23.02 4.27
N ALA A 465 -16.08 -22.10 4.64
CA ALA A 465 -16.40 -20.83 5.29
C ALA A 465 -16.45 -19.63 4.32
N ALA A 466 -16.78 -19.83 3.03
CA ALA A 466 -16.77 -18.78 2.02
C ALA A 466 -17.71 -17.59 2.29
N THR A 467 -18.71 -17.75 3.16
CA THR A 467 -19.65 -16.69 3.59
C THR A 467 -19.17 -15.92 4.83
N GLN A 468 -17.99 -16.25 5.36
CA GLN A 468 -17.41 -15.58 6.52
C GLN A 468 -16.41 -14.50 6.10
N MET A 469 -16.46 -13.37 6.79
CA MET A 469 -15.50 -12.27 6.62
C MET A 469 -15.20 -11.60 7.96
N GLY A 470 -14.12 -10.81 8.00
CA GLY A 470 -13.79 -10.00 9.17
C GLY A 470 -12.29 -9.92 9.47
N PHE A 471 -11.98 -9.69 10.74
CA PHE A 471 -10.62 -9.52 11.24
C PHE A 471 -10.37 -10.50 12.37
N MET A 472 -9.23 -11.19 12.32
CA MET A 472 -8.75 -12.04 13.41
C MET A 472 -7.29 -11.69 13.71
N SER A 473 -7.02 -11.24 14.93
CA SER A 473 -5.66 -11.00 15.40
C SER A 473 -5.10 -12.24 16.08
N ARG A 474 -3.82 -12.19 16.46
CA ARG A 474 -3.17 -13.20 17.29
C ARG A 474 -2.35 -12.54 18.38
N SER A 475 -2.49 -12.98 19.63
CA SER A 475 -1.60 -12.54 20.71
C SER A 475 -0.14 -12.76 20.31
N LYS A 476 0.78 -11.84 20.67
CA LYS A 476 2.21 -12.02 20.35
C LYS A 476 2.65 -13.34 21.01
N ASN A 477 3.18 -14.26 20.21
CA ASN A 477 3.61 -15.60 20.64
C ASN A 477 2.47 -16.53 21.14
N GLY A 478 1.20 -16.21 20.84
CA GLY A 478 0.05 -17.03 21.21
C GLY A 478 -0.27 -18.16 20.21
N THR A 479 -1.16 -19.07 20.61
CA THR A 479 -1.66 -20.19 19.79
C THR A 479 -2.91 -19.77 18.99
N PRO A 480 -3.45 -20.63 18.11
CA PRO A 480 -4.74 -20.41 17.45
C PRO A 480 -5.88 -19.92 18.33
N ASP A 481 -5.88 -20.32 19.60
CA ASP A 481 -6.94 -19.98 20.55
C ASP A 481 -6.78 -18.57 21.15
N ASN A 482 -5.59 -17.95 21.06
CA ASN A 482 -5.32 -16.64 21.66
C ASN A 482 -5.56 -15.49 20.68
N ALA A 483 -6.81 -15.08 20.49
CA ALA A 483 -7.19 -14.16 19.43
C ALA A 483 -8.26 -13.14 19.86
N ASN A 484 -8.17 -11.93 19.29
CA ASN A 484 -9.30 -11.02 19.19
C ASN A 484 -9.91 -11.18 17.79
N ALA A 485 -11.24 -11.14 17.69
CA ALA A 485 -11.91 -11.30 16.41
C ALA A 485 -13.15 -10.41 16.31
N LEU A 486 -13.39 -9.91 15.09
CA LEU A 486 -14.66 -9.40 14.62
C LEU A 486 -15.00 -10.16 13.35
N ARG A 487 -16.02 -11.02 13.41
CA ARG A 487 -16.45 -11.85 12.28
C ARG A 487 -17.90 -11.59 11.93
N PHE A 488 -18.17 -11.52 10.64
CA PHE A 488 -19.50 -11.53 10.04
C PHE A 488 -19.70 -12.86 9.32
N GLU A 489 -20.85 -13.49 9.54
CA GLU A 489 -21.35 -14.66 8.81
C GLU A 489 -22.57 -14.22 8.01
N ASP A 490 -22.50 -14.36 6.70
CA ASP A 490 -23.54 -13.93 5.76
C ASP A 490 -24.36 -15.11 5.21
N LYS A 491 -24.24 -16.30 5.80
CA LYS A 491 -25.08 -17.43 5.45
C LYS A 491 -26.54 -17.16 5.81
N MET A 492 -27.39 -17.07 4.79
CA MET A 492 -28.82 -16.81 4.91
C MET A 492 -29.51 -17.69 5.96
N GLY A 493 -30.24 -17.06 6.88
CA GLY A 493 -30.95 -17.71 7.98
C GLY A 493 -30.04 -18.22 9.12
N LYS A 494 -28.74 -17.95 9.04
CA LYS A 494 -27.71 -18.27 10.04
C LYS A 494 -26.71 -17.12 10.23
N GLU A 495 -27.14 -15.90 9.91
CA GLU A 495 -26.32 -14.71 9.98
C GLU A 495 -25.83 -14.48 11.41
N GLN A 496 -24.58 -14.05 11.55
CA GLN A 496 -23.99 -13.81 12.87
C GLN A 496 -22.94 -12.71 12.82
N VAL A 497 -23.02 -11.80 13.79
CA VAL A 497 -21.88 -10.97 14.18
C VAL A 497 -21.27 -11.58 15.44
N TRP A 498 -19.98 -11.90 15.37
CA TRP A 498 -19.23 -12.47 16.47
C TRP A 498 -18.08 -11.54 16.85
N ILE A 499 -18.08 -11.12 18.11
CA ILE A 499 -17.03 -10.28 18.70
C ILE A 499 -16.37 -11.11 19.80
N GLN A 500 -15.07 -11.36 19.67
CA GLN A 500 -14.25 -11.99 20.69
C GLN A 500 -13.15 -11.02 21.13
N ALA A 501 -13.04 -10.84 22.45
CA ALA A 501 -11.91 -10.22 23.10
C ALA A 501 -11.14 -11.29 23.89
N GLU A 502 -9.83 -11.43 23.65
CA GLU A 502 -8.98 -12.40 24.34
C GLU A 502 -8.88 -12.09 25.85
N ARG A 503 -8.98 -10.81 26.22
CA ARG A 503 -8.79 -10.36 27.61
C ARG A 503 -9.87 -9.36 28.04
N ASN A 504 -9.62 -8.07 27.83
CA ASN A 504 -10.54 -7.00 28.19
C ASN A 504 -11.31 -6.53 26.95
N LEU A 505 -12.60 -6.22 27.12
CA LEU A 505 -13.40 -5.47 26.15
C LEU A 505 -13.88 -4.18 26.82
N ASP A 506 -13.27 -3.06 26.45
CA ASP A 506 -13.66 -1.73 26.93
C ASP A 506 -14.49 -1.01 25.86
N VAL A 507 -15.70 -0.56 26.21
CA VAL A 507 -16.61 0.15 25.30
C VAL A 507 -16.90 1.53 25.87
N ASN A 508 -16.48 2.58 25.16
CA ASN A 508 -16.66 3.97 25.56
C ASN A 508 -17.56 4.71 24.55
N VAL A 509 -18.78 5.04 24.98
CA VAL A 509 -19.71 5.85 24.19
C VAL A 509 -19.77 7.25 24.80
N LYS A 510 -19.46 8.27 24.00
CA LYS A 510 -19.32 9.66 24.49
C LYS A 510 -20.65 10.41 24.63
N ASN A 511 -21.72 9.87 24.05
CA ASN A 511 -23.07 10.44 24.15
C ASN A 511 -24.07 9.31 24.43
N ASP A 512 -24.82 8.87 23.44
CA ASP A 512 -25.91 7.91 23.63
C ASP A 512 -25.53 6.51 23.16
N ALA A 513 -25.85 5.51 23.97
CA ALA A 513 -25.76 4.10 23.62
C ALA A 513 -27.17 3.49 23.54
N SER A 514 -27.54 2.94 22.38
CA SER A 514 -28.82 2.27 22.16
C SER A 514 -28.63 0.81 21.77
N ARG A 515 -29.44 -0.10 22.32
CA ARG A 515 -29.43 -1.52 21.95
C ARG A 515 -30.85 -2.06 21.82
N THR A 516 -31.17 -2.60 20.66
CA THR A 516 -32.48 -3.20 20.36
C THR A 516 -32.29 -4.68 20.00
N ILE A 517 -33.00 -5.56 20.70
CA ILE A 517 -32.99 -7.00 20.47
C ILE A 517 -34.42 -7.43 20.16
N ALA A 518 -34.66 -7.92 18.94
CA ALA A 518 -36.00 -8.27 18.49
C ALA A 518 -36.52 -9.60 19.05
N ASN A 519 -35.62 -10.46 19.53
CA ASN A 519 -35.95 -11.75 20.11
C ASN A 519 -35.27 -11.87 21.48
N ASN A 520 -34.46 -12.90 21.72
CA ASN A 520 -33.89 -13.16 23.04
C ASN A 520 -32.55 -12.45 23.27
N HIS A 521 -32.33 -11.96 24.50
CA HIS A 521 -31.04 -11.50 24.99
C HIS A 521 -30.61 -12.34 26.21
N THR A 522 -29.49 -13.05 26.08
CA THR A 522 -28.86 -13.76 27.20
C THR A 522 -27.62 -13.00 27.66
N HIS A 523 -27.51 -12.77 28.97
CA HIS A 523 -26.36 -12.15 29.59
C HIS A 523 -25.83 -13.05 30.71
N TYR A 524 -24.51 -13.28 30.72
CA TYR A 524 -23.86 -14.12 31.72
C TYR A 524 -22.53 -13.50 32.14
N VAL A 525 -22.36 -13.31 33.45
CA VAL A 525 -21.13 -12.83 34.07
C VAL A 525 -20.62 -13.93 34.99
N GLY A 526 -19.38 -14.36 34.77
CA GLY A 526 -18.78 -15.46 35.54
C GLY A 526 -18.28 -15.06 36.93
N ALA A 527 -18.26 -13.75 37.22
CA ALA A 527 -17.82 -13.15 38.48
C ALA A 527 -18.77 -11.99 38.83
N ASP A 528 -18.27 -10.77 38.98
CA ASP A 528 -19.04 -9.63 39.47
C ASP A 528 -19.55 -8.71 38.35
N GLU A 529 -20.74 -8.16 38.54
CA GLU A 529 -21.35 -7.16 37.66
C GLU A 529 -21.73 -5.91 38.47
N LEU A 530 -21.40 -4.72 37.94
CA LEU A 530 -21.67 -3.44 38.58
C LEU A 530 -22.42 -2.51 37.62
N TYR A 531 -23.64 -2.12 38.01
CA TYR A 531 -24.43 -1.09 37.33
C TYR A 531 -24.36 0.22 38.11
N ARG A 532 -24.00 1.32 37.44
CA ARG A 532 -23.99 2.68 38.00
C ARG A 532 -24.74 3.60 37.04
N VAL A 533 -25.73 4.31 37.56
CA VAL A 533 -26.52 5.30 36.83
C VAL A 533 -26.57 6.55 37.71
N GLU A 534 -26.10 7.69 37.19
CA GLU A 534 -25.97 8.91 37.97
C GLU A 534 -27.31 9.63 38.18
N THR A 535 -28.23 9.45 37.24
CA THR A 535 -29.56 10.06 37.27
C THR A 535 -30.63 8.99 37.42
N ASN A 536 -31.40 8.73 36.37
CA ASN A 536 -32.58 7.87 36.44
C ASN A 536 -32.32 6.52 35.79
N ARG A 537 -32.65 5.43 36.50
CA ARG A 537 -32.77 4.09 35.94
C ARG A 537 -34.24 3.68 35.88
N VAL A 538 -34.71 3.37 34.69
CA VAL A 538 -36.04 2.78 34.47
C VAL A 538 -35.85 1.37 33.91
N GLN A 539 -36.45 0.38 34.57
CA GLN A 539 -36.50 -1.00 34.12
C GLN A 539 -37.96 -1.42 34.00
N GLY A 540 -38.33 -1.99 32.85
CA GLY A 540 -39.70 -2.40 32.57
C GLY A 540 -39.74 -3.77 31.92
N THR A 541 -40.62 -4.63 32.41
CA THR A 541 -40.89 -5.97 31.89
C THR A 541 -42.38 -6.08 31.60
N LYS A 542 -42.75 -6.42 30.36
CA LYS A 542 -44.16 -6.44 29.94
C LYS A 542 -44.94 -7.65 30.46
N SER A 543 -44.25 -8.76 30.69
CA SER A 543 -44.84 -10.01 31.18
C SER A 543 -44.34 -10.30 32.59
N GLU A 544 -43.56 -11.35 32.79
CA GLU A 544 -43.12 -11.80 34.10
C GLU A 544 -41.64 -11.46 34.33
N GLU A 545 -41.30 -11.11 35.57
CA GLU A 545 -39.91 -10.95 36.03
C GLU A 545 -39.66 -11.91 37.20
N HIS A 546 -38.55 -12.65 37.11
CA HIS A 546 -38.08 -13.52 38.18
C HIS A 546 -36.68 -13.06 38.63
N LEU A 547 -36.54 -12.77 39.93
CA LEU A 547 -35.26 -12.40 40.53
C LEU A 547 -34.88 -13.45 41.58
N LEU A 548 -33.83 -14.23 41.29
CA LEU A 548 -33.30 -15.27 42.18
C LEU A 548 -31.94 -14.84 42.73
N THR A 549 -31.76 -14.89 44.04
CA THR A 549 -30.51 -14.53 44.72
C THR A 549 -30.05 -15.70 45.59
N GLY A 550 -28.81 -16.17 45.39
CA GLY A 550 -28.27 -17.32 46.13
C GLY A 550 -27.85 -17.04 47.57
N LYS A 551 -27.73 -15.75 47.95
CA LYS A 551 -27.35 -15.29 49.29
C LYS A 551 -28.25 -14.12 49.71
N GLY A 552 -27.68 -13.03 50.23
CA GLY A 552 -28.43 -11.86 50.66
C GLY A 552 -28.80 -10.93 49.50
N LYS A 553 -29.94 -10.26 49.62
CA LYS A 553 -30.36 -9.11 48.82
C LYS A 553 -30.55 -7.92 49.77
N SER A 554 -30.00 -6.76 49.40
CA SER A 554 -30.15 -5.52 50.15
C SER A 554 -30.55 -4.41 49.19
N ASP A 555 -31.69 -3.79 49.48
CA ASP A 555 -32.16 -2.58 48.82
C ASP A 555 -32.10 -1.46 49.86
N SER A 556 -31.46 -0.34 49.52
CA SER A 556 -31.33 0.83 50.40
C SER A 556 -31.69 2.07 49.59
N VAL A 557 -32.75 2.75 50.02
CA VAL A 557 -33.29 3.94 49.37
C VAL A 557 -33.26 5.08 50.38
N VAL A 558 -32.79 6.26 49.96
CA VAL A 558 -32.64 7.43 50.84
C VAL A 558 -34.00 8.07 51.15
N GLU A 559 -34.86 8.13 50.14
CA GLU A 559 -36.21 8.70 50.24
C GLU A 559 -37.24 7.56 50.21
N ASP A 560 -38.23 7.64 49.32
CA ASP A 560 -39.35 6.70 49.30
C ASP A 560 -38.99 5.36 48.65
N TYR A 561 -39.27 4.26 49.37
CA TYR A 561 -39.24 2.91 48.81
C TYR A 561 -40.67 2.37 48.63
N ILE A 562 -41.18 2.47 47.41
CA ILE A 562 -42.56 2.08 47.07
C ILE A 562 -42.55 0.68 46.43
N ILE A 563 -43.23 -0.26 47.08
CA ILE A 563 -43.55 -1.58 46.53
C ILE A 563 -45.07 -1.65 46.33
N ALA A 564 -45.52 -1.78 45.09
CA ALA A 564 -46.94 -1.77 44.75
C ALA A 564 -47.32 -2.98 43.89
N SER A 565 -48.54 -3.48 44.10
CA SER A 565 -49.16 -4.52 43.28
C SER A 565 -50.64 -4.18 43.07
N GLY A 566 -51.14 -4.37 41.85
CA GLY A 566 -52.54 -4.09 41.51
C GLY A 566 -53.52 -5.19 41.93
N THR A 567 -53.02 -6.37 42.31
CA THR A 567 -53.85 -7.53 42.63
C THR A 567 -53.54 -8.11 44.00
N ARG A 568 -52.26 -8.41 44.25
CA ARG A 568 -51.79 -9.07 45.48
C ARG A 568 -50.32 -8.77 45.71
N LEU A 569 -49.97 -8.33 46.92
CA LEU A 569 -48.59 -8.22 47.38
C LEU A 569 -48.35 -9.24 48.49
N ARG A 570 -47.31 -10.06 48.37
CA ARG A 570 -46.99 -11.10 49.34
C ARG A 570 -45.52 -11.11 49.72
N LEU A 571 -45.26 -11.19 51.02
CA LEU A 571 -43.94 -11.33 51.61
C LEU A 571 -43.88 -12.69 52.31
N GLU A 572 -42.95 -13.54 51.92
CA GLU A 572 -42.84 -14.92 52.39
C GLU A 572 -41.47 -15.20 53.02
N CYS A 573 -41.43 -15.88 54.16
CA CYS A 573 -40.20 -16.27 54.83
C CYS A 573 -40.38 -17.57 55.64
N GLY A 574 -40.20 -18.72 54.98
CA GLY A 574 -40.28 -20.02 55.63
C GLY A 574 -41.67 -20.26 56.25
N GLU A 575 -41.75 -20.30 57.57
CA GLU A 575 -43.02 -20.54 58.28
C GLU A 575 -43.84 -19.26 58.55
N SER A 576 -43.47 -18.11 57.97
CA SER A 576 -44.24 -16.86 58.05
C SER A 576 -44.58 -16.27 56.68
N ALA A 577 -45.72 -15.57 56.60
CA ALA A 577 -46.10 -14.78 55.43
C ALA A 577 -47.00 -13.59 55.79
N ILE A 578 -46.90 -12.52 55.00
CA ILE A 578 -47.79 -11.36 55.00
C ILE A 578 -48.37 -11.20 53.59
N GLU A 579 -49.68 -11.02 53.47
CA GLU A 579 -50.37 -10.81 52.20
C GLU A 579 -51.32 -9.62 52.26
N LEU A 580 -51.25 -8.77 51.24
CA LEU A 580 -52.16 -7.65 50.97
C LEU A 580 -52.90 -7.95 49.66
N THR A 581 -54.21 -7.77 49.64
CA THR A 581 -55.06 -8.01 48.47
C THR A 581 -55.70 -6.71 47.96
N ALA A 582 -56.08 -6.69 46.68
CA ALA A 582 -56.69 -5.50 46.05
C ALA A 582 -58.05 -5.09 46.66
N ASP A 583 -58.76 -6.00 47.33
CA ASP A 583 -59.99 -5.70 48.08
C ASP A 583 -59.72 -5.18 49.51
N GLY A 584 -58.45 -4.97 49.87
CA GLY A 584 -58.03 -4.35 51.12
C GLY A 584 -57.86 -5.31 52.29
N GLN A 585 -57.85 -6.63 52.07
CA GLN A 585 -57.56 -7.59 53.14
C GLN A 585 -56.06 -7.63 53.45
N ILE A 586 -55.75 -7.75 54.74
CA ILE A 586 -54.40 -7.89 55.27
C ILE A 586 -54.35 -9.20 56.07
N ASN A 587 -53.58 -10.17 55.57
CA ASN A 587 -53.43 -11.49 56.18
C ASN A 587 -52.01 -11.68 56.69
N ILE A 588 -51.86 -12.13 57.94
CA ILE A 588 -50.56 -12.40 58.57
C ILE A 588 -50.62 -13.80 59.20
N VAL A 589 -49.66 -14.67 58.85
CA VAL A 589 -49.53 -16.03 59.42
C VAL A 589 -48.10 -16.27 59.90
N GLY A 590 -47.95 -16.96 61.03
CA GLY A 590 -46.65 -17.31 61.60
C GLY A 590 -46.77 -18.07 62.92
N LYS A 591 -45.63 -18.48 63.50
CA LYS A 591 -45.59 -19.18 64.79
C LYS A 591 -45.82 -18.26 65.99
N ASN A 592 -45.26 -17.07 65.95
CA ASN A 592 -45.36 -16.03 66.98
C ASN A 592 -45.41 -14.65 66.29
N PHE A 593 -46.01 -13.65 66.93
CA PHE A 593 -45.94 -12.25 66.50
C PHE A 593 -45.72 -11.34 67.72
N ASN A 594 -45.05 -10.21 67.52
CA ASN A 594 -44.83 -9.20 68.55
C ASN A 594 -44.96 -7.81 67.91
N PHE A 595 -45.89 -7.00 68.42
CA PHE A 595 -45.99 -5.58 68.09
C PHE A 595 -45.61 -4.76 69.32
N HIS A 596 -44.59 -3.92 69.20
CA HIS A 596 -44.12 -3.03 70.25
C HIS A 596 -44.15 -1.59 69.74
N VAL A 597 -44.73 -0.69 70.53
CA VAL A 597 -44.77 0.76 70.28
C VAL A 597 -44.37 1.49 71.56
N GLU A 598 -43.58 2.57 71.43
CA GLU A 598 -43.11 3.36 72.58
C GLU A 598 -44.19 4.28 73.17
N SER A 599 -45.20 4.60 72.37
CA SER A 599 -46.34 5.47 72.74
C SER A 599 -47.66 4.71 72.52
N ASP A 600 -48.67 5.34 71.92
CA ASP A 600 -50.00 4.75 71.79
C ASP A 600 -50.13 3.84 70.54
N GLY A 601 -50.74 2.67 70.72
CA GLY A 601 -51.14 1.77 69.65
C GLY A 601 -52.66 1.70 69.51
N PHE A 602 -53.20 1.94 68.31
CA PHE A 602 -54.64 1.94 68.04
C PHE A 602 -55.03 0.79 67.10
N ILE A 603 -56.04 0.00 67.51
CA ILE A 603 -56.67 -1.03 66.68
C ILE A 603 -58.16 -0.69 66.58
N ASN A 604 -58.57 -0.15 65.44
CA ASN A 604 -59.94 0.28 65.17
C ASN A 604 -60.52 -0.50 63.99
N THR A 605 -61.80 -0.85 64.07
CA THR A 605 -62.54 -1.41 62.93
C THR A 605 -63.83 -0.62 62.72
N GLY A 606 -64.25 -0.46 61.46
CA GLY A 606 -65.59 0.07 61.15
C GLY A 606 -66.71 -0.94 61.43
N GLY A 607 -66.36 -2.17 61.84
CA GLY A 607 -67.25 -3.29 62.10
C GLY A 607 -66.94 -3.96 63.44
N LYS A 608 -66.82 -5.30 63.46
CA LYS A 608 -66.47 -6.08 64.66
C LYS A 608 -64.96 -6.30 64.75
N LEU A 609 -64.41 -6.33 65.96
CA LEU A 609 -63.06 -6.81 66.25
C LEU A 609 -63.16 -8.14 66.99
N ASN A 610 -62.67 -9.21 66.35
CA ASN A 610 -62.66 -10.55 66.93
C ASN A 610 -61.24 -10.88 67.42
N LEU A 611 -61.12 -11.31 68.67
CA LEU A 611 -59.87 -11.80 69.25
C LEU A 611 -60.06 -13.27 69.63
N ASN A 612 -59.34 -14.16 68.95
CA ASN A 612 -59.42 -15.62 69.12
C ASN A 612 -60.82 -16.21 68.84
N ASP A 613 -61.46 -15.85 67.72
CA ASP A 613 -62.80 -16.36 67.35
C ASP A 613 -62.80 -17.78 66.76
N GLY A 614 -61.62 -18.40 66.59
CA GLY A 614 -61.48 -19.77 66.12
C GLY A 614 -61.57 -19.93 64.59
N THR A 615 -61.62 -18.82 63.83
CA THR A 615 -61.49 -18.88 62.36
C THR A 615 -60.07 -19.31 61.96
N GLY A 616 -59.98 -20.19 60.95
CA GLY A 616 -58.69 -20.66 60.44
C GLY A 616 -57.93 -19.56 59.68
N ALA A 617 -56.61 -19.71 59.54
CA ALA A 617 -55.79 -18.75 58.82
C ALA A 617 -56.22 -18.63 57.34
N ALA A 618 -56.37 -17.40 56.85
CA ALA A 618 -56.76 -17.12 55.46
C ALA A 618 -55.65 -17.41 54.43
N ILE A 619 -54.40 -17.53 54.88
CA ILE A 619 -53.22 -17.80 54.04
C ILE A 619 -52.33 -18.89 54.65
N VAL A 620 -51.50 -19.53 53.82
CA VAL A 620 -50.56 -20.60 54.22
C VAL A 620 -49.13 -20.15 53.96
N ALA A 621 -48.25 -20.17 54.97
CA ALA A 621 -46.82 -19.90 54.77
C ALA A 621 -46.16 -20.98 53.89
N PRO A 622 -45.08 -20.68 53.15
CA PRO A 622 -44.46 -21.66 52.25
C PRO A 622 -43.84 -22.87 52.98
N GLY A 623 -43.51 -22.73 54.26
CA GLY A 623 -43.00 -23.81 55.11
C GLY A 623 -41.48 -23.85 55.23
N SER A 624 -40.97 -24.78 56.05
CA SER A 624 -39.54 -24.85 56.39
C SER A 624 -38.61 -25.14 55.21
N GLY A 625 -39.13 -25.75 54.13
CA GLY A 625 -38.37 -26.10 52.92
C GLY A 625 -38.16 -24.95 51.92
N HIS A 626 -38.75 -23.78 52.16
CA HIS A 626 -38.76 -22.69 51.19
C HIS A 626 -37.34 -22.19 50.82
N LYS A 627 -36.40 -22.23 51.77
CA LYS A 627 -35.00 -21.87 51.51
C LYS A 627 -34.33 -22.85 50.54
N GLU A 628 -34.57 -24.15 50.75
CA GLU A 628 -34.05 -25.21 49.89
C GLU A 628 -34.64 -25.11 48.48
N ASP A 629 -35.92 -24.77 48.36
CA ASP A 629 -36.60 -24.54 47.08
C ASP A 629 -35.96 -23.37 46.30
N ILE A 630 -35.73 -22.23 46.96
CA ILE A 630 -35.04 -21.07 46.35
C ILE A 630 -33.61 -21.44 45.94
N ASN A 631 -32.86 -22.10 46.83
CA ASN A 631 -31.48 -22.50 46.55
C ASN A 631 -31.41 -23.47 45.36
N LYS A 632 -32.39 -24.38 45.25
CA LYS A 632 -32.50 -25.29 44.10
C LYS A 632 -32.76 -24.52 42.81
N ALA A 633 -33.69 -23.57 42.80
CA ALA A 633 -33.96 -22.72 41.63
C ALA A 633 -32.72 -21.89 41.21
N VAL A 634 -31.94 -21.39 42.19
CA VAL A 634 -30.66 -20.72 41.91
C VAL A 634 -29.65 -21.67 41.30
N ILE A 635 -29.46 -22.87 41.85
CA ILE A 635 -28.53 -23.87 41.29
C ILE A 635 -28.94 -24.28 39.87
N GLU A 636 -30.24 -24.40 39.60
CA GLU A 636 -30.76 -24.70 38.26
C GLU A 636 -30.44 -23.59 37.26
N LEU A 637 -30.41 -22.33 37.69
CA LEU A 637 -30.00 -21.19 36.85
C LEU A 637 -28.48 -21.12 36.63
N PHE A 638 -27.68 -21.67 37.55
CA PHE A 638 -26.21 -21.71 37.49
C PHE A 638 -25.67 -23.15 37.55
N PRO A 639 -25.88 -23.98 36.50
CA PRO A 639 -25.45 -25.37 36.54
C PRO A 639 -23.92 -25.49 36.71
N PRO A 640 -23.43 -26.52 37.42
CA PRO A 640 -22.01 -26.71 37.68
C PRO A 640 -21.22 -26.88 36.38
N LYS A 641 -20.03 -26.26 36.32
CA LYS A 641 -19.11 -26.44 35.19
C LYS A 641 -18.70 -27.91 35.08
N GLU A 642 -19.06 -28.59 34.00
CA GLU A 642 -18.53 -29.92 33.69
C GLU A 642 -16.98 -29.83 33.61
N LYS A 643 -16.27 -30.67 34.37
CA LYS A 643 -14.82 -30.78 34.29
C LYS A 643 -14.43 -31.28 32.90
N GLY A 644 -13.92 -30.40 32.04
CA GLY A 644 -13.29 -30.79 30.77
C GLY A 644 -13.48 -29.88 29.56
N ASN A 645 -14.37 -28.88 29.60
CA ASN A 645 -14.56 -27.97 28.47
C ASN A 645 -13.94 -26.59 28.73
N SER A 646 -12.77 -26.34 28.15
CA SER A 646 -12.08 -25.05 28.15
C SER A 646 -12.54 -24.09 27.04
N ALA A 647 -13.81 -24.18 26.61
CA ALA A 647 -14.40 -23.22 25.70
C ALA A 647 -15.90 -23.06 26.01
N LEU A 648 -16.31 -21.84 26.37
CA LEU A 648 -17.70 -21.43 26.36
C LEU A 648 -18.18 -21.40 24.90
N SER A 649 -18.54 -22.56 24.36
CA SER A 649 -19.49 -22.59 23.25
C SER A 649 -20.86 -22.14 23.82
N PRO A 650 -21.64 -21.29 23.11
CA PRO A 650 -22.97 -20.93 23.57
C PRO A 650 -23.86 -22.18 23.55
N ARG A 651 -23.92 -22.88 24.69
CA ARG A 651 -24.96 -23.88 24.97
C ARG A 651 -26.21 -23.06 25.33
N GLY A 652 -27.13 -22.91 24.39
CA GLY A 652 -28.49 -22.51 24.72
C GLY A 652 -29.09 -23.54 25.69
N PRO A 653 -29.88 -23.13 26.70
CA PRO A 653 -30.50 -24.08 27.59
C PRO A 653 -31.40 -25.04 26.79
N ASN A 654 -31.22 -26.34 27.01
CA ASN A 654 -32.17 -27.36 26.58
C ASN A 654 -33.47 -27.11 27.34
N VAL A 655 -34.48 -26.56 26.66
CA VAL A 655 -35.84 -26.56 27.18
C VAL A 655 -36.37 -27.98 27.09
N THR A 656 -36.44 -28.65 28.23
CA THR A 656 -37.19 -29.88 28.42
C THR A 656 -38.66 -29.63 28.06
N LYS A 657 -39.13 -30.34 27.03
CA LYS A 657 -40.56 -30.45 26.71
C LYS A 657 -41.28 -31.08 27.90
N SER A 658 -42.06 -30.29 28.65
CA SER A 658 -43.15 -30.83 29.47
C SER A 658 -44.36 -31.05 28.57
N ASN A 659 -44.85 -32.29 28.54
CA ASN A 659 -46.05 -32.71 27.82
C ASN A 659 -47.27 -31.84 28.18
N SER A 660 -47.73 -31.03 27.24
CA SER A 660 -49.13 -30.61 27.19
C SER A 660 -49.88 -31.55 26.26
N SER A 661 -50.92 -32.16 26.81
CA SER A 661 -51.91 -32.98 26.13
C SER A 661 -52.36 -32.40 24.79
N THR A 662 -52.53 -33.29 23.82
CA THR A 662 -53.22 -33.09 22.55
C THR A 662 -54.59 -32.46 22.77
N ALA A 663 -54.68 -31.15 22.55
CA ALA A 663 -55.90 -30.47 22.16
C ALA A 663 -55.67 -29.90 20.77
N THR A 664 -56.37 -30.49 19.81
CA THR A 664 -56.58 -30.01 18.45
C THR A 664 -56.85 -28.50 18.50
N PRO A 665 -56.18 -27.66 17.68
CA PRO A 665 -56.47 -26.24 17.69
C PRO A 665 -57.84 -26.04 17.02
N GLU A 666 -58.83 -25.77 17.86
CA GLU A 666 -60.02 -25.04 17.48
C GLU A 666 -59.59 -23.76 16.77
N LYS A 667 -60.05 -23.64 15.52
CA LYS A 667 -60.08 -22.38 14.80
C LYS A 667 -61.01 -21.43 15.53
N THR A 668 -60.45 -20.35 16.08
CA THR A 668 -61.19 -19.14 16.45
C THR A 668 -60.23 -17.95 16.29
N PRO A 669 -60.71 -16.80 15.81
CA PRO A 669 -60.64 -16.47 14.39
C PRO A 669 -59.48 -15.51 14.08
N LEU A 670 -58.99 -15.58 12.84
CA LEU A 670 -58.40 -14.42 12.19
C LEU A 670 -59.36 -13.24 12.37
N LEU A 671 -58.97 -12.25 13.18
CA LEU A 671 -59.68 -10.97 13.20
C LEU A 671 -59.67 -10.45 11.77
N ASN A 672 -60.88 -10.33 11.20
CA ASN A 672 -61.16 -9.87 9.85
C ASN A 672 -60.25 -8.70 9.46
N SER A 673 -59.24 -8.97 8.62
CA SER A 673 -58.49 -7.95 7.88
C SER A 673 -59.26 -7.43 6.66
N ASN A 674 -60.54 -7.79 6.52
CA ASN A 674 -61.46 -7.09 5.64
C ASN A 674 -61.94 -5.80 6.32
N ARG A 675 -61.05 -4.80 6.47
CA ARG A 675 -61.52 -3.42 6.46
C ARG A 675 -61.95 -3.15 5.01
N GLU A 676 -63.25 -3.04 4.78
CA GLU A 676 -63.76 -2.39 3.57
C GLU A 676 -63.06 -1.04 3.44
N LYS A 677 -62.59 -0.72 2.22
CA LYS A 677 -61.96 0.57 1.93
C LYS A 677 -62.89 1.68 2.46
N PRO A 678 -62.44 2.55 3.37
CA PRO A 678 -63.32 3.55 3.96
C PRO A 678 -63.92 4.42 2.85
N ASP A 679 -65.19 4.79 2.99
CA ASP A 679 -65.77 5.79 2.10
C ASP A 679 -64.99 7.11 2.23
N LYS A 680 -65.12 7.98 1.23
CA LYS A 680 -64.32 9.22 1.17
C LYS A 680 -64.49 10.10 2.41
N ALA A 681 -65.70 10.20 2.97
CA ALA A 681 -65.96 11.06 4.12
C ALA A 681 -65.34 10.48 5.40
N THR A 682 -65.45 9.17 5.58
CA THR A 682 -64.82 8.46 6.71
C THR A 682 -63.30 8.56 6.66
N PHE A 683 -62.69 8.37 5.49
CA PHE A 683 -61.24 8.50 5.31
C PHE A 683 -60.74 9.90 5.69
N VAL A 684 -61.39 10.95 5.19
CA VAL A 684 -60.98 12.34 5.48
C VAL A 684 -61.09 12.62 6.97
N LYS A 685 -62.17 12.17 7.62
CA LYS A 685 -62.35 12.35 9.07
C LYS A 685 -61.26 11.66 9.89
N GLU A 686 -60.99 10.38 9.63
CA GLU A 686 -59.97 9.61 10.36
C GLU A 686 -58.58 10.21 10.20
N VAL A 687 -58.17 10.49 8.95
CA VAL A 687 -56.86 11.07 8.65
C VAL A 687 -56.72 12.49 9.21
N HIS A 688 -57.78 13.30 9.17
CA HIS A 688 -57.72 14.67 9.66
C HIS A 688 -57.63 14.75 11.18
N GLU A 689 -58.36 13.90 11.91
CA GLU A 689 -58.24 13.85 13.37
C GLU A 689 -56.86 13.34 13.81
N ALA A 690 -56.31 12.32 13.14
CA ALA A 690 -54.94 11.88 13.36
C ALA A 690 -53.92 12.99 13.05
N ALA A 691 -54.13 13.74 11.96
CA ALA A 691 -53.26 14.84 11.56
C ALA A 691 -53.30 16.02 12.55
N LYS A 692 -54.45 16.33 13.18
CA LYS A 692 -54.56 17.36 14.23
C LYS A 692 -53.75 17.01 15.47
N ILE A 693 -53.80 15.74 15.88
CA ILE A 693 -52.99 15.25 17.00
C ILE A 693 -51.51 15.43 16.69
N GLU A 694 -51.10 15.14 15.45
CA GLU A 694 -49.70 15.29 15.03
C GLU A 694 -49.28 16.75 14.83
N GLU A 695 -50.18 17.62 14.36
CA GLU A 695 -49.97 19.07 14.27
C GLU A 695 -49.66 19.67 15.65
N GLN A 696 -50.40 19.28 16.69
CA GLN A 696 -50.14 19.73 18.07
C GLN A 696 -48.75 19.32 18.58
N LYS A 697 -48.22 18.17 18.12
CA LYS A 697 -46.91 17.66 18.53
C LYS A 697 -45.76 18.30 17.75
N THR A 698 -45.96 18.62 16.47
CA THR A 698 -44.86 18.87 15.53
C THR A 698 -44.95 20.18 14.77
N GLY A 699 -46.09 20.84 14.79
CA GLY A 699 -46.35 22.09 14.07
C GLY A 699 -46.58 21.91 12.56
N VAL A 700 -46.65 20.68 12.04
CA VAL A 700 -47.00 20.44 10.64
C VAL A 700 -48.53 20.55 10.46
N PRO A 701 -49.05 21.47 9.63
CA PRO A 701 -50.48 21.73 9.58
C PRO A 701 -51.31 20.50 9.19
N ALA A 702 -52.37 20.22 9.95
CA ALA A 702 -53.21 19.04 9.72
C ALA A 702 -53.84 19.08 8.33
N ALA A 703 -54.26 20.25 7.87
CA ALA A 703 -54.87 20.47 6.57
C ALA A 703 -53.97 19.99 5.41
N VAL A 704 -52.67 20.27 5.46
CA VAL A 704 -51.70 19.85 4.42
C VAL A 704 -51.50 18.34 4.47
N THR A 705 -51.33 17.79 5.67
CA THR A 705 -51.16 16.34 5.87
C THR A 705 -52.37 15.57 5.33
N THR A 706 -53.59 16.03 5.65
CA THR A 706 -54.83 15.44 5.14
C THR A 706 -54.94 15.56 3.62
N ALA A 707 -54.65 16.73 3.05
CA ALA A 707 -54.72 16.94 1.60
C ALA A 707 -53.70 16.07 0.84
N GLN A 708 -52.49 15.89 1.37
CA GLN A 708 -51.51 14.98 0.81
C GLN A 708 -52.01 13.54 0.87
N ALA A 709 -52.48 13.05 2.01
CA ALA A 709 -53.00 11.69 2.11
C ALA A 709 -54.14 11.43 1.10
N ILE A 710 -55.04 12.40 0.89
CA ILE A 710 -56.09 12.32 -0.13
C ILE A 710 -55.49 12.23 -1.54
N LEU A 711 -54.53 13.11 -1.86
CA LEU A 711 -53.91 13.20 -3.18
C LEU A 711 -53.12 11.93 -3.52
N GLU A 712 -52.28 11.46 -2.59
CA GLU A 712 -51.37 10.33 -2.80
C GLU A 712 -52.12 8.99 -2.89
N THR A 713 -53.20 8.82 -2.13
CA THR A 713 -53.89 7.52 -2.03
C THR A 713 -55.24 7.48 -2.75
N GLY A 714 -55.76 8.61 -3.21
CA GLY A 714 -57.11 8.71 -3.75
C GLY A 714 -58.18 8.34 -2.73
N TYR A 715 -58.10 8.90 -1.52
CA TYR A 715 -58.97 8.58 -0.36
C TYR A 715 -58.78 7.15 0.15
N GLY A 716 -57.54 6.70 0.33
CA GLY A 716 -57.18 5.38 0.85
C GLY A 716 -57.31 4.23 -0.15
N LYS A 717 -57.68 4.51 -1.41
CA LYS A 717 -57.97 3.49 -2.43
C LYS A 717 -56.73 2.80 -2.99
N SER A 718 -55.60 3.51 -3.00
CA SER A 718 -54.33 3.11 -3.64
C SER A 718 -53.16 3.15 -2.65
N VAL A 719 -53.39 2.68 -1.43
CA VAL A 719 -52.31 2.44 -0.45
C VAL A 719 -51.48 1.22 -0.88
N PRO A 720 -50.15 1.24 -0.74
CA PRO A 720 -49.29 0.09 -1.04
C PRO A 720 -49.77 -1.16 -0.29
N THR A 721 -50.04 -2.23 -1.02
CA THR A 721 -50.45 -3.53 -0.47
C THR A 721 -49.46 -4.57 -0.96
N ASP A 722 -48.95 -5.37 -0.04
CA ASP A 722 -47.92 -6.35 -0.32
C ASP A 722 -48.35 -7.35 -1.40
N VAL A 723 -47.52 -7.54 -2.42
CA VAL A 723 -47.85 -8.39 -3.57
C VAL A 723 -47.90 -9.88 -3.21
N ASN A 724 -47.26 -10.29 -2.12
CA ASN A 724 -47.15 -11.69 -1.72
C ASN A 724 -48.20 -12.06 -0.65
N SER A 725 -48.34 -11.22 0.37
CA SER A 725 -49.20 -11.48 1.53
C SER A 725 -50.56 -10.80 1.49
N GLY A 726 -50.76 -9.82 0.59
CA GLY A 726 -51.95 -8.98 0.58
C GLY A 726 -52.05 -8.05 1.80
N LYS A 727 -50.98 -7.90 2.58
CA LYS A 727 -50.94 -7.02 3.75
C LYS A 727 -51.11 -5.56 3.32
N TYR A 728 -52.12 -4.89 3.87
CA TYR A 728 -52.34 -3.46 3.71
C TYR A 728 -51.30 -2.70 4.55
N SER A 729 -50.52 -1.82 3.93
CA SER A 729 -49.37 -1.17 4.61
C SER A 729 -49.73 0.04 5.46
N HIS A 730 -50.96 0.56 5.33
CA HIS A 730 -51.36 1.88 5.87
C HIS A 730 -50.46 3.06 5.44
N ASN A 731 -49.56 2.89 4.47
CA ASN A 731 -48.64 3.92 4.03
C ASN A 731 -49.33 4.96 3.13
N LEU A 732 -49.74 6.06 3.74
CA LEU A 732 -50.52 7.11 3.08
C LEU A 732 -49.71 8.00 2.14
N PHE A 733 -48.37 7.95 2.21
CA PHE A 733 -47.50 8.93 1.55
C PHE A 733 -46.46 8.31 0.63
N GLY A 734 -46.58 7.00 0.33
CA GLY A 734 -45.67 6.31 -0.58
C GLY A 734 -44.22 6.30 -0.09
N ILE A 735 -43.99 6.35 1.22
CA ILE A 735 -42.64 6.39 1.81
C ILE A 735 -41.92 5.07 1.51
N LYS A 736 -40.78 5.14 0.83
CA LYS A 736 -39.93 3.97 0.55
C LYS A 736 -39.29 3.47 1.84
N ALA A 737 -39.04 2.17 1.93
CA ALA A 737 -38.61 1.56 3.18
C ALA A 737 -37.21 2.01 3.64
N HIS A 738 -36.29 2.43 2.76
CA HIS A 738 -34.93 2.95 3.11
C HIS A 738 -34.22 2.26 4.29
N GLY A 739 -34.30 0.92 4.39
CA GLY A 739 -33.70 0.13 5.47
C GLY A 739 -34.61 -0.15 6.68
N ASN A 740 -35.86 0.32 6.69
CA ASN A 740 -36.89 -0.05 7.65
C ASN A 740 -37.23 -1.54 7.51
N PRO A 741 -37.13 -2.35 8.59
CA PRO A 741 -37.45 -3.78 8.56
C PRO A 741 -38.94 -4.06 8.35
N ASN A 742 -39.82 -3.10 8.63
CA ASN A 742 -41.26 -3.20 8.38
C ASN A 742 -41.60 -2.58 7.01
N TYR A 743 -41.73 -3.44 5.99
CA TYR A 743 -42.07 -3.02 4.63
C TYR A 743 -43.09 -3.96 3.98
N VAL A 744 -43.69 -3.47 2.90
CA VAL A 744 -44.43 -4.26 1.91
C VAL A 744 -43.72 -4.16 0.56
N GLU A 745 -43.74 -5.23 -0.22
CA GLU A 745 -43.23 -5.24 -1.58
C GLU A 745 -44.37 -4.93 -2.56
N VAL A 746 -44.20 -3.87 -3.36
CA VAL A 746 -45.24 -3.40 -4.28
C VAL A 746 -44.64 -3.14 -5.65
N TRP A 747 -45.37 -3.54 -6.69
CA TRP A 747 -45.00 -3.19 -8.05
C TRP A 747 -45.20 -1.69 -8.30
N THR A 748 -44.11 -0.97 -8.53
CA THR A 748 -44.10 0.47 -8.87
C THR A 748 -43.56 0.67 -10.29
N HIS A 749 -43.84 1.83 -10.89
CA HIS A 749 -43.25 2.22 -12.16
C HIS A 749 -42.15 3.25 -11.92
N GLU A 750 -40.91 2.89 -12.21
CA GLU A 750 -39.76 3.79 -12.12
C GLU A 750 -39.27 4.17 -13.53
N ASN A 751 -38.72 5.37 -13.68
CA ASN A 751 -38.10 5.81 -14.93
C ASN A 751 -36.59 5.52 -14.88
N LEU A 752 -36.16 4.40 -15.45
CA LEU A 752 -34.74 4.08 -15.63
C LEU A 752 -34.32 4.46 -17.05
N ASN A 753 -33.34 5.37 -17.17
CA ASN A 753 -32.80 5.84 -18.46
C ASN A 753 -33.86 6.35 -19.44
N GLY A 754 -34.86 7.10 -18.94
CA GLY A 754 -35.92 7.69 -19.76
C GLY A 754 -37.03 6.72 -20.21
N LYS A 755 -37.03 5.46 -19.75
CA LYS A 755 -38.12 4.50 -19.99
C LYS A 755 -38.82 4.12 -18.68
N ARG A 756 -40.15 4.17 -18.70
CA ARG A 756 -41.01 3.77 -17.59
C ARG A 756 -41.05 2.24 -17.50
N VAL A 757 -40.43 1.68 -16.47
CA VAL A 757 -40.35 0.23 -16.24
C VAL A 757 -41.02 -0.14 -14.93
N LYS A 758 -41.72 -1.27 -14.90
CA LYS A 758 -42.40 -1.78 -13.70
C LYS A 758 -41.42 -2.64 -12.90
N ILE A 759 -41.10 -2.24 -11.68
CA ILE A 759 -40.17 -2.94 -10.78
C ILE A 759 -40.85 -3.24 -9.45
N LEU A 760 -40.38 -4.28 -8.76
CA LEU A 760 -40.80 -4.58 -7.40
C LEU A 760 -39.95 -3.73 -6.44
N ASP A 761 -40.59 -2.93 -5.59
CA ASP A 761 -39.89 -2.04 -4.66
C ASP A 761 -40.51 -2.10 -3.26
N LYS A 762 -39.75 -1.69 -2.25
CA LYS A 762 -40.09 -1.79 -0.84
C LYS A 762 -40.63 -0.47 -0.32
N PHE A 763 -41.89 -0.47 0.10
CA PHE A 763 -42.54 0.67 0.75
C PHE A 763 -42.67 0.38 2.25
N ALA A 764 -42.49 1.40 3.10
CA ALA A 764 -42.64 1.25 4.54
C ALA A 764 -44.05 0.73 4.88
N SER A 765 -44.16 -0.14 5.89
CA SER A 765 -45.42 -0.65 6.41
C SER A 765 -45.64 -0.11 7.81
N TYR A 766 -46.84 0.40 8.05
CA TYR A 766 -47.30 0.96 9.32
C TYR A 766 -48.47 0.13 9.87
N ASP A 767 -48.64 0.15 11.18
CA ASP A 767 -49.71 -0.58 11.86
C ASP A 767 -51.04 0.19 11.80
N SER A 768 -51.00 1.51 11.59
CA SER A 768 -52.16 2.40 11.50
C SER A 768 -51.91 3.62 10.58
N PHE A 769 -52.96 4.41 10.28
CA PHE A 769 -52.81 5.68 9.55
C PHE A 769 -52.11 6.74 10.39
N GLU A 770 -52.32 6.72 11.70
CA GLU A 770 -51.66 7.53 12.71
C GLU A 770 -50.14 7.33 12.65
N ASP A 771 -49.68 6.08 12.60
CA ASP A 771 -48.26 5.75 12.49
C ASP A 771 -47.67 6.19 11.14
N SER A 772 -48.45 6.10 10.06
CA SER A 772 -48.01 6.59 8.75
C SER A 772 -47.88 8.11 8.71
N ILE A 773 -48.78 8.83 9.38
CA ILE A 773 -48.72 10.30 9.54
C ILE A 773 -47.51 10.70 10.38
N ALA A 774 -47.28 10.05 11.52
CA ALA A 774 -46.09 10.27 12.35
C ALA A 774 -44.80 9.99 11.56
N GLY A 775 -44.74 8.91 10.79
CA GLY A 775 -43.58 8.58 9.95
C GLY A 775 -43.28 9.62 8.86
N ARG A 776 -44.31 10.18 8.22
CA ARG A 776 -44.14 11.30 7.27
C ARG A 776 -43.61 12.54 7.98
N THR A 777 -44.20 12.88 9.13
CA THR A 777 -43.80 14.04 9.91
C THR A 777 -42.35 13.91 10.37
N GLU A 778 -41.93 12.75 10.84
CA GLU A 778 -40.55 12.46 11.20
C GLU A 778 -39.59 12.64 10.00
N PHE A 779 -39.98 12.21 8.79
CA PHE A 779 -39.21 12.46 7.57
C PHE A 779 -39.01 13.97 7.30
N LEU A 780 -40.07 14.77 7.43
CA LEU A 780 -39.99 16.22 7.23
C LEU A 780 -39.15 16.91 8.32
N THR A 781 -39.29 16.48 9.58
CA THR A 781 -38.57 17.05 10.73
C THR A 781 -37.08 16.69 10.71
N LYS A 782 -36.69 15.48 10.30
CA LYS A 782 -35.28 15.08 10.24
C LYS A 782 -34.55 15.61 9.01
N ASN A 783 -35.26 15.92 7.93
CA ASN A 783 -34.65 16.37 6.69
C ASN A 783 -34.48 17.89 6.68
N LYS A 784 -33.23 18.35 6.81
CA LYS A 784 -32.85 19.78 6.82
C LYS A 784 -33.41 20.58 5.64
N ARG A 785 -33.74 19.92 4.52
CA ARG A 785 -34.37 20.55 3.33
C ARG A 785 -35.69 21.27 3.65
N TYR A 786 -36.46 20.77 4.64
CA TYR A 786 -37.80 21.25 4.95
C TYR A 786 -37.88 22.09 6.25
N HIS A 787 -36.77 22.30 6.96
CA HIS A 787 -36.76 23.00 8.25
C HIS A 787 -37.34 24.42 8.18
N ASP A 788 -37.17 25.13 7.07
CA ASP A 788 -37.74 26.48 6.88
C ASP A 788 -39.27 26.49 6.92
N LEU A 789 -39.95 25.38 6.58
CA LEU A 789 -41.42 25.32 6.55
C LEU A 789 -42.02 25.45 7.95
N PHE A 790 -41.29 25.00 8.97
CA PHE A 790 -41.70 25.08 10.38
C PHE A 790 -41.71 26.51 10.95
N LYS A 791 -41.32 27.52 10.15
CA LYS A 791 -41.45 28.94 10.51
C LYS A 791 -42.87 29.49 10.27
N SER A 792 -43.70 28.78 9.51
CA SER A 792 -45.08 29.15 9.23
C SER A 792 -46.04 28.11 9.79
N THR A 793 -47.24 28.55 10.18
CA THR A 793 -48.36 27.67 10.51
C THR A 793 -49.46 27.71 9.44
N ASP A 794 -49.30 28.50 8.38
CA ASP A 794 -50.30 28.60 7.29
C ASP A 794 -50.22 27.36 6.38
N PRO A 795 -51.30 26.55 6.27
CA PRO A 795 -51.36 25.40 5.36
C PRO A 795 -51.03 25.73 3.90
N LYS A 796 -51.36 26.93 3.40
CA LYS A 796 -51.09 27.34 2.02
C LYS A 796 -49.62 27.59 1.79
N GLU A 797 -48.95 28.26 2.74
CA GLU A 797 -47.50 28.48 2.69
C GLU A 797 -46.74 27.15 2.78
N TRP A 798 -47.22 26.21 3.61
CA TRP A 798 -46.68 24.86 3.68
C TRP A 798 -46.81 24.11 2.36
N ALA A 799 -47.97 24.16 1.70
CA ALA A 799 -48.17 23.51 0.41
C ALA A 799 -47.22 24.08 -0.67
N GLN A 800 -47.07 25.41 -0.72
CA GLN A 800 -46.14 26.06 -1.65
C GLN A 800 -44.69 25.69 -1.32
N GLY A 801 -44.32 25.73 -0.05
CA GLY A 801 -42.97 25.42 0.38
C GLY A 801 -42.57 23.95 0.15
N LEU A 802 -43.50 22.99 0.27
CA LEU A 802 -43.24 21.60 -0.12
C LEU A 802 -42.92 21.49 -1.62
N GLN A 803 -43.62 22.23 -2.47
CA GLN A 803 -43.34 22.28 -3.91
C GLN A 803 -41.99 22.94 -4.21
N ASP A 804 -41.72 24.11 -3.63
CA ASP A 804 -40.47 24.86 -3.84
C ASP A 804 -39.25 24.06 -3.37
N LYS A 805 -39.41 23.32 -2.27
CA LYS A 805 -38.40 22.40 -1.74
C LYS A 805 -38.45 21.03 -2.43
N GLY A 806 -39.15 20.87 -3.56
CA GLY A 806 -39.11 19.70 -4.44
C GLY A 806 -39.52 18.38 -3.77
N TYR A 807 -40.58 18.41 -2.95
CA TYR A 807 -41.19 17.22 -2.35
C TYR A 807 -41.82 16.30 -3.43
N ALA A 808 -42.42 16.90 -4.45
CA ALA A 808 -42.98 16.20 -5.60
C ALA A 808 -42.43 16.79 -6.90
N THR A 809 -42.37 15.97 -7.96
CA THR A 809 -41.95 16.40 -9.31
C THR A 809 -43.07 17.06 -10.12
N ASP A 810 -44.30 17.04 -9.59
CA ASP A 810 -45.48 17.64 -10.21
C ASP A 810 -45.45 19.18 -10.08
N PRO A 811 -45.42 19.94 -11.20
CA PRO A 811 -45.35 21.40 -11.16
C PRO A 811 -46.62 22.08 -10.62
N ASP A 812 -47.73 21.35 -10.47
CA ASP A 812 -48.99 21.88 -9.91
C ASP A 812 -49.30 21.28 -8.53
N TYR A 813 -48.32 20.67 -7.85
CA TYR A 813 -48.52 19.98 -6.56
C TYR A 813 -49.17 20.87 -5.50
N ALA A 814 -48.64 22.06 -5.25
CA ALA A 814 -49.17 23.00 -4.25
C ALA A 814 -50.60 23.43 -4.59
N LYS A 815 -50.88 23.71 -5.87
CA LYS A 815 -52.24 24.06 -6.33
C LYS A 815 -53.24 22.93 -6.07
N LYS A 816 -52.83 21.67 -6.32
CA LYS A 816 -53.67 20.49 -6.07
C LYS A 816 -53.96 20.34 -4.58
N LEU A 817 -52.96 20.48 -3.72
CA LEU A 817 -53.15 20.43 -2.26
C LEU A 817 -54.09 21.54 -1.79
N ILE A 818 -53.86 22.79 -2.21
CA ILE A 818 -54.72 23.94 -1.83
C ILE A 818 -56.14 23.74 -2.33
N SER A 819 -56.34 23.23 -3.55
CA SER A 819 -57.67 22.91 -4.07
C SER A 819 -58.36 21.82 -3.25
N ILE A 820 -57.64 20.78 -2.83
CA ILE A 820 -58.17 19.73 -1.97
C ILE A 820 -58.56 20.31 -0.61
N MET A 821 -57.68 21.08 0.03
CA MET A 821 -57.95 21.72 1.33
C MET A 821 -59.20 22.60 1.28
N ASN A 822 -59.37 23.43 0.24
CA ASN A 822 -60.60 24.23 0.05
C ASN A 822 -61.84 23.33 -0.13
N SER A 823 -61.76 22.30 -0.99
CA SER A 823 -62.90 21.43 -1.29
C SER A 823 -63.38 20.60 -0.10
N GLN A 824 -62.48 20.31 0.85
CA GLN A 824 -62.76 19.52 2.05
C GLN A 824 -63.03 20.40 3.28
N GLY A 825 -62.98 21.73 3.16
CA GLY A 825 -63.19 22.65 4.28
C GLY A 825 -62.13 22.55 5.37
N LEU A 826 -60.86 22.38 4.99
CA LEU A 826 -59.74 22.16 5.91
C LEU A 826 -58.93 23.43 6.24
N LEU A 827 -59.22 24.56 5.59
CA LEU A 827 -58.50 25.84 5.75
C LEU A 827 -59.17 26.76 6.77
#